data_AF-A0A166KU31-F1
#
_entry.id   AF-A0A166KU31-F1
#
_cell.length_a   1.000
_cell.length_b   1.000
_cell.length_c   1.000
_cell.angle_alpha   90.00
_cell.angle_beta   90.00
_cell.angle_gamma   90.00
#
_symmetry.space_group_name_H-M   'P 1'
#
loop_
_entity.id
_entity.type
_entity.pdbx_description
1 polymer ?
#
loop_
_entity_poly.entity_id
_entity_poly.type
_entity_poly.pdbx_seq_one_letter_code
_entity_poly.pdbx_strand_id
1 'polypeptide(L)'
;MVAVGFTLSEWLNHFFILQQETGSFAIGQYNYLLVLLSLALASMASFFALHFASIAKYIVIEKYRKIALISGAFIMAGGIWSMHFVGMLAFDMGHSISYDPMLTLLSVVPCIFAAYVTLNKLIEPDLTLWQLLQSGVIVGGGIGTMHYIGMEAMEMHVDLKYDPWLFTTSIVVAVVLAFIALSTHYKIGKLFPNLSEKQVSFFSALIMGMAISGMHYTGMAGAKFIPHGDISMSAMSDNANSYLSLVVAIITLLLSILAANIASQLRYRQLLMEKTASEVRLKTTLDTAVDGIITIDTQGIIREFNKAATTIFGWQEDDIINRPFSLLYTNTFVEEAEAALNSFRKDGTTSLTGTDREITAIHKNGKTFPVRLAIGRVEIPGQETLFVGFISDISARKQMEEAVKKSEKQYSSLIKNIPGATFRCLFDDHWSVIFVSEAIVELTGWNAQDFYDKKVTFAALLHPEDTNMIDQNLQNAIEHHKSYNIEYRLRHKKGHYIWVMENGTIIFSDDDKPEWIDGVLLDISDRIHMEDDLRLAKEKAEASAETKALFLANMSHEIRTPMNAIIGFSDILLESDVTPDNKKHLATISKSARSLLHLLNDILDSAKLEKNKLDLDIQVFELSAMVDTVISTLWLQAKSKGLDLNFQIAPNLAKAYRGAEDRIRQVLMNILGNAIKFTEQGSVTLTVTKQKNNQIRFQIEDTGIGIEPSRLEHIFDPFTQADASMSRRFGGTGLGTSISKQLVQLMGGDIHVNSEAGVGSCFYFDLPLEASTALPESKAAHLPHIAPKTILLADDIEQNLTLLTLILQRQGHVIEVAQDGHEAFAKYQSVAPDLVLMDIQMPNMDGLSATQAIRQFEQQNQRPRTPIIALTANVLMEDKVEAQQAGMDGFANKPIDVHALTMEMARVLSLDTSELEATDAVIVEPKAKQININKGLSLWMELPLYLSELNTFSEQHKQLIEQLNTLQEQKQYQDIMALAHSIKGTSGNLALLCLSNTMAALEQEAKQQNHSAIQQQIDKLINHFFEFNQELQSLQDEQQGKLEEQTNPQDSDAANEPLLPLVENLIKGVNLGEIDDDGLEKLLHQVPKSMKNHALEANKAVANFDFHTAMESLTAIKKMMSELET
;
A
#
# COMPACT_ATOMS: atom_id res chain seq x y z
N MET A 1 17.19 12.60 -35.16
CA MET A 1 17.18 13.84 -35.97
C MET A 1 18.06 13.80 -37.24
N VAL A 2 18.43 12.63 -37.79
CA VAL A 2 19.10 12.49 -39.13
C VAL A 2 18.30 11.59 -40.09
N ALA A 3 17.13 11.08 -39.67
CA ALA A 3 16.45 10.01 -40.38
C ALA A 3 15.47 10.44 -41.50
N VAL A 4 15.24 11.73 -41.75
CA VAL A 4 14.11 12.18 -42.63
C VAL A 4 14.53 13.04 -43.84
N GLY A 5 15.81 13.36 -44.05
CA GLY A 5 16.24 13.97 -45.32
C GLY A 5 15.71 15.38 -45.62
N PHE A 6 15.28 16.14 -44.60
CA PHE A 6 15.00 17.58 -44.72
C PHE A 6 16.30 18.37 -44.88
N THR A 7 16.35 19.32 -45.83
CA THR A 7 17.43 20.32 -45.86
C THR A 7 17.29 21.27 -44.66
N LEU A 8 18.40 21.83 -44.14
CA LEU A 8 18.36 22.76 -43.00
C LEU A 8 17.40 23.94 -43.23
N SER A 9 17.27 24.40 -44.49
CA SER A 9 16.31 25.43 -44.88
C SER A 9 14.85 24.97 -44.82
N GLU A 10 14.55 23.72 -45.19
CA GLU A 10 13.19 23.19 -45.10
C GLU A 10 12.77 22.94 -43.65
N TRP A 11 13.69 22.49 -42.80
CA TRP A 11 13.43 22.36 -41.35
C TRP A 11 13.18 23.72 -40.69
N LEU A 12 13.99 24.74 -41.03
CA LEU A 12 13.79 26.10 -40.52
C LEU A 12 12.47 26.73 -41.01
N ASN A 13 12.04 26.46 -42.25
CA ASN A 13 10.75 26.91 -42.77
C ASN A 13 9.55 26.16 -42.18
N HIS A 14 9.75 24.92 -41.72
CA HIS A 14 8.72 24.14 -41.05
C HIS A 14 8.54 24.59 -39.59
N PHE A 15 9.64 24.89 -38.89
CA PHE A 15 9.64 25.25 -37.47
C PHE A 15 9.39 26.75 -37.20
N PHE A 16 9.88 27.65 -38.08
CA PHE A 16 9.77 29.10 -37.92
C PHE A 16 8.96 29.78 -39.02
N ILE A 17 8.29 30.88 -38.66
CA ILE A 17 7.65 31.78 -39.64
C ILE A 17 8.70 32.72 -40.21
N LEU A 18 9.13 32.45 -41.45
CA LEU A 18 10.18 33.23 -42.15
C LEU A 18 9.62 34.15 -43.25
N GLN A 19 8.35 33.99 -43.66
CA GLN A 19 7.63 34.87 -44.60
C GLN A 19 6.27 35.28 -44.03
N GLN A 20 5.81 36.49 -44.36
CA GLN A 20 4.60 37.11 -43.82
C GLN A 20 3.36 36.49 -44.49
N GLU A 21 2.92 35.32 -44.02
CA GLU A 21 1.67 34.69 -44.47
C GLU A 21 0.46 35.49 -43.99
N THR A 22 -0.37 35.95 -44.93
CA THR A 22 -1.60 36.72 -44.69
C THR A 22 -2.78 35.81 -44.32
N GLY A 23 -2.61 34.98 -43.29
CA GLY A 23 -3.66 34.12 -42.73
C GLY A 23 -4.23 34.70 -41.44
N SER A 24 -5.52 34.50 -41.19
CA SER A 24 -6.15 34.84 -39.91
C SER A 24 -5.62 33.91 -38.80
N PHE A 25 -4.79 34.44 -37.91
CA PHE A 25 -4.34 33.71 -36.72
C PHE A 25 -5.50 33.49 -35.76
N ALA A 26 -5.58 32.30 -35.15
CA ALA A 26 -6.48 32.05 -34.04
C ALA A 26 -6.09 32.96 -32.84
N ILE A 27 -7.04 33.75 -32.34
CA ILE A 27 -6.85 34.62 -31.16
C ILE A 27 -7.43 33.88 -29.95
N GLY A 28 -6.58 33.23 -29.17
CA GLY A 28 -6.97 32.61 -27.90
C GLY A 28 -7.05 33.62 -26.75
N GLN A 29 -7.83 33.30 -25.72
CA GLN A 29 -7.92 34.08 -24.47
C GLN A 29 -7.26 33.33 -23.32
N TYR A 30 -6.67 34.07 -22.37
CA TYR A 30 -6.07 33.47 -21.18
C TYR A 30 -7.06 33.44 -20.02
N ASN A 31 -7.15 32.28 -19.37
CA ASN A 31 -7.76 32.17 -18.05
C ASN A 31 -6.77 32.61 -16.98
N TYR A 32 -6.94 33.84 -16.47
CA TYR A 32 -6.04 34.44 -15.49
C TYR A 32 -5.92 33.65 -14.18
N LEU A 33 -6.94 32.86 -13.80
CA LEU A 33 -6.90 32.05 -12.58
C LEU A 33 -5.95 30.86 -12.76
N LEU A 34 -5.99 30.20 -13.92
CA LEU A 34 -5.05 29.13 -14.27
C LEU A 34 -3.63 29.66 -14.46
N VAL A 35 -3.48 30.87 -14.99
CA VAL A 35 -2.17 31.55 -15.05
C VAL A 35 -1.61 31.75 -13.65
N LEU A 36 -2.41 32.27 -12.72
CA LEU A 36 -2.00 32.48 -11.33
C LEU A 36 -1.69 31.15 -10.62
N LEU A 37 -2.47 30.10 -10.87
CA LEU A 37 -2.22 28.75 -10.36
C LEU A 37 -0.88 28.20 -10.86
N SER A 38 -0.58 28.32 -12.15
CA SER A 38 0.70 27.87 -12.73
C SER A 38 1.91 28.56 -12.09
N LEU A 39 1.80 29.87 -11.82
CA LEU A 39 2.84 30.66 -11.14
C LEU A 39 2.99 30.23 -9.67
N ALA A 40 1.88 29.99 -8.99
CA ALA A 40 1.89 29.54 -7.60
C ALA A 40 2.56 28.16 -7.48
N LEU A 41 2.23 27.21 -8.36
CA LEU A 41 2.83 25.87 -8.41
C LEU A 41 4.34 25.93 -8.63
N ALA A 42 4.80 26.70 -9.63
CA ALA A 42 6.22 26.85 -9.90
C ALA A 42 6.98 27.51 -8.74
N SER A 43 6.39 28.51 -8.11
CA SER A 43 6.99 29.21 -6.96
C SER A 43 7.08 28.30 -5.73
N MET A 44 6.02 27.54 -5.44
CA MET A 44 5.98 26.63 -4.29
C MET A 44 6.94 25.45 -4.47
N ALA A 45 6.99 24.85 -5.65
CA ALA A 45 7.97 23.80 -5.96
C ALA A 45 9.41 24.32 -5.83
N SER A 46 9.67 25.53 -6.32
CA SER A 46 10.97 26.19 -6.16
C SER A 46 11.31 26.48 -4.70
N PHE A 47 10.32 26.82 -3.87
CA PHE A 47 10.52 27.03 -2.43
C PHE A 47 10.96 25.76 -1.73
N PHE A 48 10.26 24.65 -1.95
CA PHE A 48 10.64 23.37 -1.35
C PHE A 48 12.00 22.91 -1.85
N ALA A 49 12.28 22.99 -3.15
CA ALA A 49 13.57 22.62 -3.72
C ALA A 49 14.75 23.40 -3.09
N LEU A 50 14.61 24.73 -2.97
CA LEU A 50 15.63 25.57 -2.31
C LEU A 50 15.69 25.35 -0.80
N HIS A 51 14.55 25.10 -0.15
CA HIS A 51 14.51 24.76 1.27
C HIS A 51 15.25 23.44 1.54
N PHE A 52 15.10 22.45 0.67
CA PHE A 52 15.84 21.19 0.75
C PHE A 52 17.33 21.36 0.54
N ALA A 53 17.76 22.24 -0.38
CA ALA A 53 19.17 22.59 -0.49
C ALA A 53 19.70 23.25 0.80
N SER A 54 18.91 24.11 1.45
CA SER A 54 19.25 24.71 2.75
C SER A 54 19.36 23.67 3.87
N ILE A 55 18.41 22.74 3.97
CA ILE A 55 18.45 21.65 4.96
C ILE A 55 19.66 20.75 4.70
N ALA A 56 19.91 20.39 3.44
CA ALA A 56 21.00 19.52 3.03
C ALA A 56 22.39 20.07 3.42
N LYS A 57 22.53 21.40 3.58
CA LYS A 57 23.73 22.05 4.10
C LYS A 57 24.05 21.65 5.56
N TYR A 58 23.03 21.37 6.37
CA TYR A 58 23.17 21.04 7.80
C TYR A 58 23.11 19.54 8.10
N ILE A 59 22.83 18.72 7.10
CA ILE A 59 22.83 17.27 7.26
C ILE A 59 24.27 16.77 7.25
N VAL A 60 24.69 16.22 8.40
CA VAL A 60 26.03 15.64 8.58
C VAL A 60 26.19 14.34 7.78
N ILE A 61 25.12 13.54 7.68
CA ILE A 61 25.16 12.21 7.03
C ILE A 61 24.97 12.35 5.51
N GLU A 62 25.99 11.98 4.72
CA GLU A 62 26.00 12.14 3.26
C GLU A 62 24.79 11.46 2.56
N LYS A 63 24.37 10.29 3.05
CA LYS A 63 23.20 9.56 2.52
C LYS A 63 21.92 10.43 2.59
N TYR A 64 21.65 11.03 3.74
CA TYR A 64 20.48 11.89 3.92
C TYR A 64 20.63 13.23 3.19
N ARG A 65 21.85 13.71 3.00
CA ARG A 65 22.15 14.89 2.17
C ARG A 65 21.81 14.64 0.69
N LYS A 66 22.21 13.50 0.12
CA LYS A 66 21.87 13.10 -1.25
C LYS A 66 20.37 12.90 -1.43
N ILE A 67 19.70 12.29 -0.45
CA ILE A 67 18.24 12.13 -0.47
C ILE A 67 17.54 13.49 -0.50
N ALA A 68 17.95 14.44 0.34
CA ALA A 68 17.38 15.78 0.34
C ALA A 68 17.58 16.50 -1.02
N LEU A 69 18.76 16.38 -1.63
CA LEU A 69 19.07 16.97 -2.95
C LEU A 69 18.25 16.35 -4.09
N ILE A 70 18.15 15.02 -4.12
CA ILE A 70 17.37 14.30 -5.13
C ILE A 70 15.89 14.66 -4.99
N SER A 71 15.35 14.65 -3.76
CA SER A 71 13.98 15.08 -3.49
C SER A 71 13.74 16.52 -3.94
N GLY A 72 14.66 17.44 -3.64
CA GLY A 72 14.58 18.82 -4.12
C GLY A 72 14.55 18.94 -5.65
N ALA A 73 15.36 18.13 -6.36
CA ALA A 73 15.41 18.13 -7.83
C ALA A 73 14.12 17.60 -8.47
N PHE A 74 13.56 16.51 -7.93
CA PHE A 74 12.28 15.97 -8.38
C PHE A 74 11.12 16.93 -8.13
N ILE A 75 11.08 17.58 -6.97
CA ILE A 75 10.05 18.60 -6.65
C ILE A 75 10.15 19.76 -7.64
N MET A 76 11.36 20.28 -7.89
CA MET A 76 11.56 21.39 -8.83
C MET A 76 11.14 21.03 -10.26
N ALA A 77 11.54 19.85 -10.74
CA ALA A 77 11.20 19.39 -12.08
C ALA A 77 9.71 19.08 -12.24
N GLY A 78 9.09 18.47 -11.23
CA GLY A 78 7.64 18.26 -11.18
C GLY A 78 6.88 19.58 -11.19
N GLY A 79 7.35 20.59 -10.46
CA GLY A 79 6.77 21.94 -10.50
C GLY A 79 6.88 22.62 -11.86
N ILE A 80 8.01 22.47 -12.56
CA ILE A 80 8.20 22.98 -13.93
C ILE A 80 7.24 22.25 -14.89
N TRP A 81 7.16 20.92 -14.77
CA TRP A 81 6.23 20.04 -15.50
C TRP A 81 4.78 20.48 -15.36
N SER A 82 4.30 20.56 -14.14
CA SER A 82 2.90 20.92 -13.88
C SER A 82 2.59 22.36 -14.24
N MET A 83 3.54 23.29 -14.08
CA MET A 83 3.38 24.67 -14.55
C MET A 83 3.16 24.72 -16.06
N HIS A 84 3.93 23.96 -16.85
CA HIS A 84 3.76 23.94 -18.30
C HIS A 84 2.38 23.42 -18.72
N PHE A 85 1.94 22.29 -18.17
CA PHE A 85 0.63 21.70 -18.50
C PHE A 85 -0.55 22.58 -18.05
N VAL A 86 -0.49 23.13 -16.84
CA VAL A 86 -1.51 24.08 -16.35
C VAL A 86 -1.49 25.37 -17.17
N GLY A 87 -0.31 25.85 -17.59
CA GLY A 87 -0.17 27.04 -18.43
C GLY A 87 -0.72 26.85 -19.85
N MET A 88 -0.65 25.62 -20.39
CA MET A 88 -1.30 25.27 -21.65
C MET A 88 -2.82 25.24 -21.54
N LEU A 89 -3.34 24.66 -20.46
CA LEU A 89 -4.78 24.67 -20.18
C LEU A 89 -5.30 26.09 -19.87
N ALA A 90 -4.42 27.01 -19.49
CA ALA A 90 -4.76 28.41 -19.28
C ALA A 90 -5.00 29.18 -20.59
N PHE A 91 -4.57 28.65 -21.75
CA PHE A 91 -4.77 29.28 -23.05
C PHE A 91 -5.88 28.54 -23.82
N ASP A 92 -7.01 29.21 -24.02
CA ASP A 92 -8.12 28.62 -24.78
C ASP A 92 -7.82 28.64 -26.29
N MET A 93 -7.66 27.44 -26.85
CA MET A 93 -7.38 27.23 -28.27
C MET A 93 -8.61 26.85 -29.09
N GLY A 94 -9.80 26.71 -28.46
CA GLY A 94 -11.05 26.36 -29.16
C GLY A 94 -11.08 24.98 -29.82
N HIS A 95 -10.07 24.13 -29.57
CA HIS A 95 -9.92 22.79 -30.15
C HIS A 95 -9.46 21.80 -29.06
N SER A 96 -9.82 20.53 -29.20
CA SER A 96 -9.33 19.45 -28.32
C SER A 96 -7.85 19.16 -28.60
N ILE A 97 -7.02 19.19 -27.56
CA ILE A 97 -5.58 18.88 -27.62
C ILE A 97 -5.37 17.47 -27.09
N SER A 98 -4.80 16.57 -27.89
CA SER A 98 -4.24 15.29 -27.41
C SER A 98 -2.73 15.40 -27.21
N TYR A 99 -2.16 14.48 -26.43
CA TYR A 99 -0.74 14.50 -26.08
C TYR A 99 -0.12 13.13 -26.35
N ASP A 100 1.07 13.11 -26.96
CA ASP A 100 1.91 11.91 -27.04
C ASP A 100 2.41 11.57 -25.62
N PRO A 101 2.05 10.40 -25.05
CA PRO A 101 2.43 10.04 -23.68
C PRO A 101 3.94 9.89 -23.48
N MET A 102 4.67 9.43 -24.51
CA MET A 102 6.10 9.17 -24.44
C MET A 102 6.89 10.48 -24.46
N LEU A 103 6.59 11.37 -25.42
CA LEU A 103 7.24 12.69 -25.50
C LEU A 103 6.91 13.56 -24.29
N THR A 104 5.67 13.49 -23.80
CA THR A 104 5.22 14.16 -22.58
C THR A 104 6.05 13.73 -21.36
N LEU A 105 6.26 12.42 -21.18
CA LEU A 105 7.08 11.91 -20.08
C LEU A 105 8.57 12.23 -20.27
N LEU A 106 9.09 12.16 -21.50
CA LEU A 106 10.48 12.46 -21.81
C LEU A 106 10.83 13.93 -21.53
N SER A 107 9.85 14.83 -21.66
CA SER A 107 10.03 16.28 -21.49
C SER A 107 10.56 16.69 -20.11
N VAL A 108 10.29 15.92 -19.04
CA VAL A 108 10.69 16.26 -17.66
C VAL A 108 12.15 15.91 -17.35
N VAL A 109 12.74 14.96 -18.07
CA VAL A 109 14.07 14.40 -17.77
C VAL A 109 15.19 15.47 -17.82
N PRO A 110 15.26 16.33 -18.86
CA PRO A 110 16.25 17.42 -18.90
C PRO A 110 16.14 18.37 -17.70
N CYS A 111 14.92 18.63 -17.21
CA CYS A 111 14.68 19.46 -16.03
C CYS A 111 15.16 18.82 -14.73
N ILE A 112 14.93 17.52 -14.52
CA ILE A 112 15.42 16.81 -13.33
C ILE A 112 16.94 16.89 -13.26
N PHE A 113 17.62 16.66 -14.39
CA PHE A 113 19.08 16.73 -14.45
C PHE A 113 19.58 18.15 -14.17
N ALA A 114 18.99 19.16 -14.81
CA ALA A 114 19.37 20.56 -14.62
C ALA A 114 19.15 21.04 -13.18
N ALA A 115 18.03 20.65 -12.56
CA ALA A 115 17.70 20.95 -11.18
C ALA A 115 18.70 20.30 -10.21
N TYR A 116 18.99 19.01 -10.38
CA TYR A 116 19.94 18.29 -9.52
C TYR A 116 21.34 18.91 -9.55
N VAL A 117 21.88 19.16 -10.75
CA VAL A 117 23.22 19.76 -10.91
C VAL A 117 23.28 21.13 -10.23
N THR A 118 22.20 21.91 -10.31
CA THR A 118 22.13 23.26 -9.75
C THR A 118 21.98 23.26 -8.23
N LEU A 119 21.09 22.42 -7.69
CA LEU A 119 20.92 22.27 -6.25
C LEU A 119 22.19 21.72 -5.59
N ASN A 120 22.88 20.78 -6.25
CA ASN A 120 24.15 20.25 -5.76
C ASN A 120 25.24 21.34 -5.72
N LYS A 121 25.34 22.17 -6.76
CA LYS A 121 26.27 23.33 -6.77
C LYS A 121 25.93 24.36 -5.70
N LEU A 122 24.65 24.61 -5.41
CA LEU A 122 24.18 25.59 -4.42
C LEU A 122 24.61 25.32 -2.97
N ILE A 123 24.98 24.08 -2.64
CA ILE A 123 25.46 23.70 -1.30
C ILE A 123 26.95 24.03 -1.12
N GLU A 124 27.69 24.28 -2.21
CA GLU A 124 29.11 24.62 -2.14
C GLU A 124 29.31 26.00 -1.46
N PRO A 125 30.26 26.12 -0.51
CA PRO A 125 30.40 27.32 0.31
C PRO A 125 30.86 28.57 -0.46
N ASP A 126 31.61 28.43 -1.56
CA ASP A 126 32.28 29.52 -2.29
C ASP A 126 31.90 29.61 -3.78
N LEU A 127 30.62 29.84 -4.07
CA LEU A 127 30.14 30.03 -5.43
C LEU A 127 30.55 31.40 -6.02
N THR A 128 31.23 31.36 -7.16
CA THR A 128 31.53 32.54 -7.97
C THR A 128 30.33 32.98 -8.80
N LEU A 129 30.29 34.27 -9.17
CA LEU A 129 29.27 34.82 -10.09
C LEU A 129 29.23 34.07 -11.44
N TRP A 130 30.40 33.60 -11.91
CA TRP A 130 30.50 32.83 -13.14
C TRP A 130 29.86 31.43 -13.00
N GLN A 131 30.09 30.75 -11.87
CA GLN A 131 29.43 29.46 -11.60
C GLN A 131 27.91 29.61 -11.42
N LEU A 132 27.45 30.71 -10.82
CA LEU A 132 26.01 31.02 -10.76
C LEU A 132 25.42 31.27 -12.15
N LEU A 133 26.15 31.95 -13.04
CA LEU A 133 25.73 32.13 -14.43
C LEU A 133 25.66 30.79 -15.17
N GLN A 134 26.64 29.90 -14.98
CA GLN A 134 26.60 28.55 -15.54
C GLN A 134 25.38 27.77 -15.03
N SER A 135 25.10 27.81 -13.72
CA SER A 135 23.90 27.17 -13.16
C SER A 135 22.61 27.80 -13.71
N GLY A 136 22.57 29.12 -13.91
CA GLY A 136 21.45 29.81 -14.55
C GLY A 136 21.23 29.37 -16.01
N VAL A 137 22.30 29.17 -16.78
CA VAL A 137 22.24 28.64 -18.15
C VAL A 137 21.75 27.19 -18.15
N ILE A 138 22.24 26.35 -17.23
CA ILE A 138 21.82 24.94 -17.12
C ILE A 138 20.33 24.85 -16.78
N VAL A 139 19.86 25.56 -15.75
CA VAL A 139 18.45 25.57 -15.37
C VAL A 139 17.60 26.18 -16.48
N GLY A 140 17.96 27.35 -17.00
CA GLY A 140 17.19 28.02 -18.06
C GLY A 140 17.08 27.17 -19.34
N GLY A 141 18.17 26.50 -19.73
CA GLY A 141 18.18 25.54 -20.84
C GLY A 141 17.32 24.30 -20.54
N GLY A 142 17.33 23.80 -19.30
CA GLY A 142 16.44 22.72 -18.86
C GLY A 142 14.97 23.10 -18.97
N ILE A 143 14.57 24.25 -18.41
CA ILE A 143 13.18 24.75 -18.46
C ILE A 143 12.75 24.94 -19.92
N GLY A 144 13.58 25.57 -20.76
CA GLY A 144 13.27 25.77 -22.18
C GLY A 144 13.13 24.47 -22.97
N THR A 145 14.05 23.52 -22.78
CA THR A 145 14.01 22.21 -23.44
C THR A 145 12.73 21.47 -23.10
N MET A 146 12.37 21.45 -21.82
CA MET A 146 11.15 20.84 -21.36
C MET A 146 9.90 21.49 -21.98
N HIS A 147 9.85 22.83 -22.05
CA HIS A 147 8.70 23.53 -22.62
C HIS A 147 8.52 23.22 -24.10
N TYR A 148 9.58 23.27 -24.91
CA TYR A 148 9.46 23.03 -26.34
C TYR A 148 9.23 21.56 -26.69
N ILE A 149 9.79 20.61 -25.94
CA ILE A 149 9.44 19.19 -26.08
C ILE A 149 7.98 18.96 -25.66
N GLY A 150 7.51 19.64 -24.61
CA GLY A 150 6.12 19.58 -24.18
C GLY A 150 5.13 20.16 -25.20
N MET A 151 5.50 21.24 -25.90
CA MET A 151 4.72 21.78 -27.02
C MET A 151 4.70 20.83 -28.23
N GLU A 152 5.83 20.19 -28.54
CA GLU A 152 5.93 19.20 -29.63
C GLU A 152 5.13 17.93 -29.31
N ALA A 153 4.93 17.61 -28.03
CA ALA A 153 4.11 16.47 -27.61
C ALA A 153 2.62 16.69 -27.88
N MET A 154 2.18 17.90 -28.26
CA MET A 154 0.78 18.18 -28.57
C MET A 154 0.41 17.74 -29.98
N GLU A 155 -0.59 16.87 -30.05
CA GLU A 155 -1.24 16.49 -31.29
C GLU A 155 -2.44 17.42 -31.51
N MET A 156 -2.34 18.28 -32.53
CA MET A 156 -3.37 19.25 -32.89
C MET A 156 -3.64 19.20 -34.39
N HIS A 157 -4.87 19.49 -34.81
CA HIS A 157 -5.26 19.64 -36.22
C HIS A 157 -4.85 20.99 -36.83
N VAL A 158 -3.88 21.66 -36.21
CA VAL A 158 -3.43 23.02 -36.51
C VAL A 158 -1.91 22.99 -36.54
N ASP A 159 -1.30 23.57 -37.58
CA ASP A 159 0.16 23.67 -37.65
C ASP A 159 0.68 24.66 -36.60
N LEU A 160 1.63 24.21 -35.78
CA LEU A 160 2.33 25.01 -34.78
C LEU A 160 3.66 25.51 -35.35
N LYS A 161 3.81 26.82 -35.46
CA LYS A 161 5.08 27.47 -35.83
C LYS A 161 5.48 28.53 -34.81
N TYR A 162 6.78 28.85 -34.76
CA TYR A 162 7.31 29.83 -33.82
C TYR A 162 7.81 31.10 -34.50
N ASP A 163 7.67 32.23 -33.80
CA ASP A 163 8.39 33.46 -34.11
C ASP A 163 9.85 33.34 -33.59
N PRO A 164 10.88 33.48 -34.47
CA PRO A 164 12.27 33.33 -34.07
C PRO A 164 12.74 34.27 -32.95
N TRP A 165 12.22 35.50 -32.91
CA TRP A 165 12.60 36.49 -31.91
C TRP A 165 11.97 36.19 -30.57
N LEU A 166 10.69 35.84 -30.53
CA LEU A 166 10.01 35.50 -29.27
C LEU A 166 10.50 34.14 -28.72
N PHE A 167 10.79 33.17 -29.59
CA PHE A 167 11.44 31.92 -29.19
C PHE A 167 12.80 32.15 -28.53
N THR A 168 13.66 32.97 -29.15
CA THR A 168 14.97 33.26 -28.58
C THR A 168 14.84 34.07 -27.28
N THR A 169 13.88 35.00 -27.24
CA THR A 169 13.61 35.83 -26.06
C THR A 169 13.14 35.01 -24.86
N SER A 170 12.30 33.98 -25.06
CA SER A 170 11.83 33.12 -23.97
C SER A 170 12.99 32.42 -23.25
N ILE A 171 13.96 31.89 -24.00
CA ILE A 171 15.13 31.20 -23.46
C ILE A 171 16.03 32.19 -22.70
N VAL A 172 16.26 33.38 -23.25
CA VAL A 172 17.02 34.44 -22.58
C VAL A 172 16.35 34.86 -21.27
N VAL A 173 15.02 35.01 -21.27
CA VAL A 173 14.24 35.33 -20.06
C VAL A 173 14.41 34.25 -19.00
N ALA A 174 14.30 32.96 -19.36
CA ALA A 174 14.54 31.85 -18.44
C ALA A 174 15.94 31.90 -17.81
N VAL A 175 16.99 32.08 -18.63
CA VAL A 175 18.39 32.08 -18.14
C VAL A 175 18.66 33.28 -17.23
N VAL A 176 18.21 34.48 -17.60
CA VAL A 176 18.43 35.71 -16.83
C VAL A 176 17.69 35.65 -15.49
N LEU A 177 16.42 35.26 -15.48
CA LEU A 177 15.64 35.20 -14.25
C LEU A 177 16.09 34.04 -13.34
N ALA A 178 16.48 32.88 -13.90
CA ALA A 178 17.09 31.80 -13.13
C ALA A 178 18.42 32.24 -12.48
N PHE A 179 19.27 32.96 -13.23
CA PHE A 179 20.50 33.54 -12.68
C PHE A 179 20.23 34.52 -11.53
N ILE A 180 19.22 35.39 -11.67
CA ILE A 180 18.83 36.33 -10.62
C ILE A 180 18.31 35.58 -9.39
N ALA A 181 17.45 34.56 -9.56
CA ALA A 181 16.91 33.75 -8.47
C ALA A 181 18.02 33.05 -7.67
N LEU A 182 18.96 32.40 -8.37
CA LEU A 182 20.10 31.70 -7.75
C LEU A 182 21.05 32.69 -7.05
N SER A 183 21.31 33.84 -7.69
CA SER A 183 22.13 34.91 -7.12
C SER A 183 21.49 35.51 -5.86
N THR A 184 20.17 35.63 -5.85
CA THR A 184 19.37 36.11 -4.70
C THR A 184 19.52 35.15 -3.53
N HIS A 185 19.36 33.85 -3.77
CA HIS A 185 19.50 32.82 -2.75
C HIS A 185 20.89 32.83 -2.10
N TYR A 186 21.95 33.00 -2.90
CA TYR A 186 23.32 32.99 -2.39
C TYR A 186 23.77 34.33 -1.77
N LYS A 187 23.37 35.48 -2.33
CA LYS A 187 23.87 36.81 -1.90
C LYS A 187 23.03 37.49 -0.82
N ILE A 188 21.71 37.29 -0.78
CA ILE A 188 20.85 38.00 0.19
C ILE A 188 21.17 37.61 1.63
N GLY A 189 21.51 36.33 1.89
CA GLY A 189 21.94 35.89 3.22
C GLY A 189 23.24 36.55 3.70
N LYS A 190 24.11 37.02 2.79
CA LYS A 190 25.33 37.78 3.11
C LYS A 190 25.08 39.29 3.22
N LEU A 191 24.12 39.85 2.48
CA LEU A 191 23.81 41.29 2.46
C LEU A 191 22.84 41.72 3.59
N PHE A 192 21.98 40.81 4.06
CA PHE A 192 20.94 41.09 5.06
C PHE A 192 20.91 40.00 6.16
N PRO A 193 21.73 40.12 7.23
CA PRO A 193 21.88 39.08 8.25
C PRO A 193 20.64 38.86 9.14
N ASN A 194 19.66 39.77 9.11
CA ASN A 194 18.42 39.65 9.91
C ASN A 194 17.33 38.77 9.25
N LEU A 195 17.55 38.31 8.01
CA LEU A 195 16.59 37.45 7.32
C LEU A 195 16.82 35.99 7.68
N SER A 196 15.75 35.27 8.04
CA SER A 196 15.80 33.83 8.23
C SER A 196 16.02 33.10 6.90
N GLU A 197 16.63 31.92 6.93
CA GLU A 197 16.83 31.10 5.72
C GLU A 197 15.52 30.77 5.00
N LYS A 198 14.41 30.63 5.74
CA LYS A 198 13.08 30.43 5.18
C LYS A 198 12.62 31.64 4.36
N GLN A 199 12.89 32.86 4.83
CA GLN A 199 12.55 34.09 4.10
C GLN A 199 13.41 34.26 2.84
N VAL A 200 14.72 33.97 2.91
CA VAL A 200 15.61 34.01 1.74
C VAL A 200 15.17 33.00 0.68
N SER A 201 14.82 31.79 1.10
CA SER A 201 14.28 30.75 0.22
C SER A 201 12.96 31.17 -0.40
N PHE A 202 12.07 31.82 0.35
CA PHE A 202 10.79 32.34 -0.15
C PHE A 202 10.96 33.37 -1.27
N PHE A 203 11.80 34.39 -1.09
CA PHE A 203 12.02 35.40 -2.13
C PHE A 203 12.70 34.82 -3.37
N SER A 204 13.69 33.95 -3.17
CA SER A 204 14.39 33.29 -4.28
C SER A 204 13.45 32.38 -5.08
N ALA A 205 12.52 31.71 -4.40
CA ALA A 205 11.52 30.85 -5.00
C ALA A 205 10.48 31.62 -5.82
N LEU A 206 10.05 32.80 -5.37
CA LEU A 206 9.13 33.65 -6.12
C LEU A 206 9.76 34.12 -7.44
N ILE A 207 11.04 34.52 -7.41
CA ILE A 207 11.79 34.91 -8.62
C ILE A 207 11.98 33.70 -9.55
N MET A 208 12.29 32.53 -9.00
CA MET A 208 12.41 31.30 -9.79
C MET A 208 11.06 30.89 -10.43
N GLY A 209 9.95 31.02 -9.70
CA GLY A 209 8.60 30.79 -10.23
C GLY A 209 8.27 31.75 -11.37
N MET A 210 8.59 33.04 -11.22
CA MET A 210 8.47 34.02 -12.32
C MET A 210 9.37 33.69 -13.51
N ALA A 211 10.55 33.11 -13.31
CA ALA A 211 11.43 32.67 -14.40
C ALA A 211 10.78 31.54 -15.22
N ILE A 212 10.24 30.54 -14.51
CA ILE A 212 9.61 29.36 -15.08
C ILE A 212 8.35 29.77 -15.86
N SER A 213 7.41 30.46 -15.23
CA SER A 213 6.18 30.93 -15.88
C SER A 213 6.45 31.98 -16.95
N GLY A 214 7.37 32.91 -16.71
CA GLY A 214 7.74 33.96 -17.66
C GLY A 214 8.29 33.40 -18.97
N MET A 215 9.13 32.37 -18.91
CA MET A 215 9.58 31.67 -20.11
C MET A 215 8.41 31.00 -20.83
N HIS A 216 7.56 30.27 -20.11
CA HIS A 216 6.42 29.56 -20.71
C HIS A 216 5.47 30.50 -21.46
N TYR A 217 5.03 31.60 -20.84
CA TYR A 217 4.12 32.55 -21.50
C TYR A 217 4.79 33.34 -22.61
N THR A 218 6.11 33.59 -22.53
CA THR A 218 6.87 34.19 -23.63
C THR A 218 7.00 33.22 -24.81
N GLY A 219 7.20 31.93 -24.52
CA GLY A 219 7.21 30.86 -25.52
C GLY A 219 5.85 30.72 -26.22
N MET A 220 4.77 30.75 -25.45
CA MET A 220 3.40 30.75 -25.95
C MET A 220 3.06 31.99 -26.79
N ALA A 221 3.50 33.18 -26.39
CA ALA A 221 3.34 34.38 -27.21
C ALA A 221 4.06 34.29 -28.57
N GLY A 222 5.16 33.53 -28.60
CA GLY A 222 5.90 33.20 -29.82
C GLY A 222 5.29 32.08 -30.65
N ALA A 223 4.39 31.28 -30.09
CA ALA A 223 3.68 30.22 -30.81
C ALA A 223 2.55 30.80 -31.67
N LYS A 224 2.45 30.32 -32.92
CA LYS A 224 1.40 30.69 -33.87
C LYS A 224 0.71 29.43 -34.37
N PHE A 225 -0.62 29.47 -34.30
CA PHE A 225 -1.54 28.40 -34.61
C PHE A 225 -2.20 28.68 -35.97
N ILE A 226 -1.87 27.89 -37.00
CA ILE A 226 -2.37 28.05 -38.37
C ILE A 226 -3.42 26.95 -38.67
N PRO A 227 -4.73 27.27 -38.70
CA PRO A 227 -5.78 26.27 -38.92
C PRO A 227 -5.81 25.75 -40.36
N HIS A 228 -6.23 24.50 -40.55
CA HIS A 228 -6.49 23.91 -41.86
C HIS A 228 -8.01 23.82 -42.13
N GLY A 229 -8.52 24.70 -43.00
CA GLY A 229 -9.92 24.68 -43.49
C GLY A 229 -10.93 25.51 -42.68
N ASP A 230 -12.12 25.72 -43.26
CA ASP A 230 -13.25 26.41 -42.64
C ASP A 230 -13.92 25.50 -41.61
N ILE A 231 -13.41 25.52 -40.38
CA ILE A 231 -14.00 24.78 -39.26
C ILE A 231 -14.61 25.80 -38.29
N SER A 232 -15.93 25.70 -38.11
CA SER A 232 -16.70 26.45 -37.15
C SER A 232 -16.27 26.12 -35.72
N MET A 233 -15.86 27.15 -34.96
CA MET A 233 -15.49 27.05 -33.55
C MET A 233 -16.65 26.50 -32.72
N SER A 234 -16.58 25.24 -32.32
CA SER A 234 -17.42 24.69 -31.25
C SER A 234 -16.76 25.04 -29.92
N ALA A 235 -17.36 25.97 -29.18
CA ALA A 235 -16.97 26.26 -27.80
C ALA A 235 -17.24 25.00 -26.94
N MET A 236 -16.20 24.21 -26.69
CA MET A 236 -16.26 23.18 -25.65
C MET A 236 -16.24 23.84 -24.28
N SER A 237 -16.99 23.28 -23.34
CA SER A 237 -17.21 23.87 -22.01
C SER A 237 -15.88 24.05 -21.25
N ASP A 238 -15.62 25.28 -20.79
CA ASP A 238 -14.50 25.73 -19.93
C ASP A 238 -14.17 24.82 -18.73
N ASN A 239 -15.11 23.98 -18.32
CA ASN A 239 -15.01 23.18 -17.10
C ASN A 239 -14.01 22.01 -17.23
N ALA A 240 -13.95 21.31 -18.37
CA ALA A 240 -13.13 20.09 -18.49
C ALA A 240 -11.62 20.37 -18.39
N ASN A 241 -11.14 21.45 -19.01
CA ASN A 241 -9.74 21.89 -18.94
C ASN A 241 -9.37 22.39 -17.54
N SER A 242 -10.32 23.04 -16.86
CA SER A 242 -10.14 23.49 -15.47
C SER A 242 -10.00 22.31 -14.50
N TYR A 243 -10.82 21.26 -14.63
CA TYR A 243 -10.72 20.05 -13.80
C TYR A 243 -9.39 19.31 -14.00
N LEU A 244 -8.95 19.13 -15.25
CA LEU A 244 -7.68 18.44 -15.52
C LEU A 244 -6.48 19.21 -14.94
N SER A 245 -6.48 20.53 -15.06
CA SER A 245 -5.43 21.38 -14.47
C SER A 245 -5.39 21.28 -12.94
N LEU A 246 -6.56 21.17 -12.30
CA LEU A 246 -6.69 20.97 -10.86
C LEU A 246 -6.14 19.62 -10.42
N VAL A 247 -6.45 18.54 -11.16
CA VAL A 247 -5.94 17.19 -10.88
C VAL A 247 -4.40 17.16 -10.96
N VAL A 248 -3.81 17.73 -12.02
CA VAL A 248 -2.35 17.82 -12.17
C VAL A 248 -1.74 18.66 -11.03
N ALA A 249 -2.36 19.78 -10.66
CA ALA A 249 -1.93 20.60 -9.54
C ALA A 249 -1.95 19.84 -8.19
N ILE A 250 -3.04 19.11 -7.92
CA ILE A 250 -3.22 18.32 -6.69
C ILE A 250 -2.20 17.19 -6.61
N ILE A 251 -2.01 16.42 -7.69
CA ILE A 251 -1.04 15.33 -7.73
C ILE A 251 0.37 15.86 -7.46
N THR A 252 0.73 16.99 -8.07
CA THR A 252 2.05 17.60 -7.91
C THR A 252 2.27 18.12 -6.49
N LEU A 253 1.22 18.72 -5.90
CA LEU A 253 1.23 19.17 -4.51
C LEU A 253 1.38 18.00 -3.55
N LEU A 254 0.61 16.92 -3.74
CA LEU A 254 0.67 15.72 -2.91
C LEU A 254 2.05 15.05 -2.98
N LEU A 255 2.61 14.88 -4.18
CA LEU A 255 3.96 14.33 -4.34
C LEU A 255 5.03 15.22 -3.67
N SER A 256 4.87 16.55 -3.74
CA SER A 256 5.78 17.50 -3.08
C SER A 256 5.66 17.45 -1.56
N ILE A 257 4.44 17.33 -1.03
CA ILE A 257 4.16 17.20 0.42
C ILE A 257 4.69 15.86 0.95
N LEU A 258 4.50 14.77 0.21
CA LEU A 258 4.99 13.45 0.59
C LEU A 258 6.51 13.43 0.65
N ALA A 259 7.18 13.92 -0.40
CA ALA A 259 8.63 14.05 -0.43
C ALA A 259 9.14 14.92 0.74
N ALA A 260 8.39 15.96 1.12
CA ALA A 260 8.75 16.81 2.25
C ALA A 260 8.54 16.15 3.62
N ASN A 261 7.47 15.39 3.81
CA ASN A 261 7.18 14.67 5.06
C ASN A 261 8.20 13.57 5.33
N ILE A 262 8.57 12.81 4.29
CA ILE A 262 9.60 11.77 4.40
C ILE A 262 10.91 12.38 4.89
N ALA A 263 11.32 13.51 4.31
CA ALA A 263 12.54 14.20 4.73
C ALA A 263 12.45 14.81 6.15
N SER A 264 11.28 15.30 6.57
CA SER A 264 11.06 15.89 7.91
C SER A 264 11.04 14.84 9.03
N GLN A 265 10.37 13.70 8.83
CA GLN A 265 10.30 12.64 9.83
C GLN A 265 11.67 12.02 10.14
N LEU A 266 12.50 11.89 9.11
CA LEU A 266 13.89 11.43 9.28
C LEU A 266 14.68 12.35 10.23
N ARG A 267 14.37 13.65 10.27
CA ARG A 267 14.99 14.61 11.20
C ARG A 267 14.41 14.56 12.62
N TYR A 268 13.09 14.39 12.76
CA TYR A 268 12.45 14.36 14.09
C TYR A 268 12.93 13.17 14.94
N ARG A 269 13.11 12.00 14.32
CA ARG A 269 13.61 10.79 15.02
C ARG A 269 14.98 10.98 15.65
N GLN A 270 15.83 11.81 15.03
CA GLN A 270 17.15 12.12 15.56
C GLN A 270 17.07 12.87 16.91
N LEU A 271 16.14 13.82 17.06
CA LEU A 271 16.04 14.66 18.26
C LEU A 271 15.50 13.93 19.50
N LEU A 272 14.59 12.97 19.32
CA LEU A 272 14.00 12.24 20.45
C LEU A 272 15.00 11.32 21.16
N MET A 273 15.94 10.74 20.42
CA MET A 273 16.95 9.85 20.98
C MET A 273 17.88 10.57 21.97
N GLU A 274 18.09 11.86 21.80
CA GLU A 274 18.95 12.66 22.68
C GLU A 274 18.35 12.90 24.07
N LYS A 275 17.02 13.07 24.17
CA LYS A 275 16.36 13.43 25.44
C LYS A 275 16.33 12.29 26.46
N THR A 276 15.95 11.08 26.04
CA THR A 276 15.76 9.91 26.92
C THR A 276 17.05 9.50 27.64
N ALA A 277 18.20 9.77 27.03
CA ALA A 277 19.51 9.47 27.61
C ALA A 277 19.84 10.29 28.89
N SER A 278 19.19 11.44 29.11
CA SER A 278 19.50 12.34 30.22
C SER A 278 18.84 11.95 31.54
N GLU A 279 17.62 11.41 31.52
CA GLU A 279 16.81 11.16 32.73
C GLU A 279 17.31 9.95 33.53
N VAL A 280 17.66 8.88 32.83
CA VAL A 280 18.23 7.65 33.41
C VAL A 280 19.54 7.95 34.16
N ARG A 281 20.28 8.99 33.76
CA ARG A 281 21.56 9.35 34.35
C ARG A 281 21.46 9.80 35.81
N LEU A 282 20.42 10.55 36.20
CA LEU A 282 20.32 11.20 37.53
C LEU A 282 19.99 10.23 38.68
N LYS A 283 19.01 9.35 38.47
CA LYS A 283 18.57 8.37 39.49
C LYS A 283 19.69 7.37 39.81
N THR A 284 20.42 6.96 38.79
CA THR A 284 21.58 6.08 38.96
C THR A 284 22.68 6.73 39.80
N THR A 285 22.87 8.06 39.73
CA THR A 285 23.86 8.76 40.54
C THR A 285 23.63 8.61 42.05
N LEU A 286 22.39 8.80 42.56
CA LEU A 286 22.08 8.72 44.00
C LEU A 286 22.24 7.31 44.58
N ASP A 287 21.77 6.29 43.87
CA ASP A 287 21.85 4.89 44.32
C ASP A 287 23.29 4.34 44.26
N THR A 288 24.15 4.92 43.42
CA THR A 288 25.59 4.58 43.31
C THR A 288 26.49 5.37 44.26
N ALA A 289 25.93 6.28 45.07
CA ALA A 289 26.69 7.05 46.04
C ALA A 289 27.41 6.11 47.03
N VAL A 290 28.71 6.31 47.20
CA VAL A 290 29.58 5.42 47.99
C VAL A 290 29.48 5.72 49.49
N ASP A 291 29.25 6.98 49.86
CA ASP A 291 29.06 7.40 51.25
C ASP A 291 27.64 7.08 51.73
N GLY A 292 27.54 6.72 53.00
CA GLY A 292 26.26 6.60 53.69
C GLY A 292 25.62 7.97 53.81
N ILE A 293 24.48 8.15 53.17
CA ILE A 293 23.67 9.36 53.26
C ILE A 293 22.51 9.06 54.19
N ILE A 294 22.50 9.78 55.30
CA ILE A 294 21.48 9.66 56.32
C ILE A 294 20.85 11.04 56.48
N THR A 295 19.59 11.15 56.09
CA THR A 295 18.83 12.38 56.31
C THR A 295 18.09 12.24 57.64
N ILE A 296 18.29 13.18 58.57
CA ILE A 296 17.59 13.25 59.85
C ILE A 296 16.79 14.54 59.97
N ASP A 297 15.71 14.51 60.73
CA ASP A 297 14.95 15.70 61.08
C ASP A 297 15.51 16.44 62.32
N THR A 298 14.87 17.55 62.69
CA THR A 298 15.28 18.38 63.84
C THR A 298 15.17 17.67 65.20
N GLN A 299 14.44 16.56 65.29
CA GLN A 299 14.30 15.73 66.49
C GLN A 299 15.40 14.67 66.59
N GLY A 300 16.19 14.46 65.51
CA GLY A 300 17.21 13.42 65.44
C GLY A 300 16.68 12.07 64.95
N ILE A 301 15.52 12.07 64.28
CA ILE A 301 14.91 10.87 63.71
C ILE A 301 15.36 10.72 62.25
N ILE A 302 15.75 9.51 61.86
CA ILE A 302 16.18 9.17 60.51
C ILE A 302 14.97 9.14 59.55
N ARG A 303 15.06 9.87 58.42
CA ARG A 303 14.01 10.01 57.38
C ARG A 303 14.35 9.39 56.05
N GLU A 304 15.63 9.42 55.67
CA GLU A 304 16.12 8.75 54.48
C GLU A 304 17.44 8.07 54.81
N PHE A 305 17.67 6.90 54.21
CA PHE A 305 18.81 6.07 54.54
C PHE A 305 19.25 5.30 53.29
N ASN A 306 20.19 5.88 52.55
CA ASN A 306 20.58 5.32 51.26
C ASN A 306 21.21 3.91 51.38
N LYS A 307 21.32 3.23 50.24
CA LYS A 307 21.84 1.86 50.18
C LYS A 307 23.27 1.72 50.74
N ALA A 308 24.10 2.74 50.61
CA ALA A 308 25.43 2.76 51.20
C ALA A 308 25.39 2.84 52.74
N ALA A 309 24.50 3.64 53.33
CA ALA A 309 24.33 3.71 54.78
C ALA A 309 23.89 2.34 55.36
N THR A 310 23.06 1.61 54.62
CA THR A 310 22.69 0.21 54.94
C THR A 310 23.89 -0.73 54.98
N THR A 311 24.80 -0.58 54.02
CA THR A 311 26.00 -1.41 53.92
C THR A 311 27.02 -1.07 55.02
N ILE A 312 27.18 0.22 55.34
CA ILE A 312 28.17 0.71 56.32
C ILE A 312 27.77 0.39 57.75
N PHE A 313 26.51 0.58 58.12
CA PHE A 313 26.05 0.37 59.51
C PHE A 313 25.41 -1.01 59.75
N GLY A 314 25.08 -1.74 58.68
CA GLY A 314 24.48 -3.08 58.74
C GLY A 314 22.98 -3.09 59.06
N TRP A 315 22.32 -1.94 59.04
CA TRP A 315 20.88 -1.78 59.25
C TRP A 315 20.15 -1.65 57.91
N GLN A 316 19.02 -2.32 57.73
CA GLN A 316 18.18 -2.12 56.54
C GLN A 316 17.41 -0.80 56.64
N GLU A 317 17.16 -0.16 55.50
CA GLU A 317 16.40 1.09 55.42
C GLU A 317 15.05 0.98 56.15
N ASP A 318 14.26 -0.06 55.83
CA ASP A 318 12.95 -0.30 56.47
C ASP A 318 13.02 -0.48 58.00
N ASP A 319 14.15 -0.95 58.54
CA ASP A 319 14.34 -1.22 59.98
C ASP A 319 14.79 0.01 60.78
N ILE A 320 15.46 0.96 60.12
CA ILE A 320 16.17 2.09 60.74
C ILE A 320 15.51 3.45 60.47
N ILE A 321 14.69 3.54 59.41
CA ILE A 321 13.86 4.71 59.15
C ILE A 321 12.89 4.90 60.32
N ASN A 322 12.72 6.16 60.72
CA ASN A 322 11.98 6.60 61.91
C ASN A 322 12.57 6.15 63.27
N ARG A 323 13.83 5.69 63.31
CA ARG A 323 14.59 5.43 64.55
C ARG A 323 15.55 6.60 64.87
N PRO A 324 15.98 6.76 66.14
CA PRO A 324 16.94 7.79 66.50
C PRO A 324 18.34 7.46 65.99
N PHE A 325 19.09 8.48 65.57
CA PHE A 325 20.46 8.33 65.07
C PHE A 325 21.47 7.85 66.13
N SER A 326 21.13 7.93 67.42
CA SER A 326 22.00 7.55 68.54
C SER A 326 22.39 6.06 68.55
N LEU A 327 21.65 5.20 67.84
CA LEU A 327 21.97 3.79 67.68
C LEU A 327 23.22 3.52 66.82
N LEU A 328 23.65 4.52 66.04
CA LEU A 328 24.69 4.36 65.03
C LEU A 328 26.09 4.78 65.52
N TYR A 329 26.19 5.44 66.68
CA TYR A 329 27.44 6.05 67.14
C TYR A 329 27.74 5.76 68.61
N THR A 330 29.00 5.92 69.00
CA THR A 330 29.44 5.75 70.40
C THR A 330 28.91 6.87 71.31
N ASN A 331 28.65 6.55 72.59
CA ASN A 331 28.04 7.49 73.55
C ASN A 331 28.75 8.85 73.63
N THR A 332 30.09 8.88 73.49
CA THR A 332 30.90 10.09 73.46
C THR A 332 30.51 11.06 72.33
N PHE A 333 30.10 10.57 71.16
CA PHE A 333 29.65 11.42 70.06
C PHE A 333 28.14 11.73 70.14
N VAL A 334 27.34 10.78 70.63
CA VAL A 334 25.90 10.96 70.80
C VAL A 334 25.59 12.11 71.78
N GLU A 335 26.30 12.19 72.91
CA GLU A 335 26.14 13.27 73.89
C GLU A 335 26.47 14.65 73.31
N GLU A 336 27.49 14.74 72.45
CA GLU A 336 27.88 15.98 71.76
C GLU A 336 26.85 16.40 70.70
N ALA A 337 26.36 15.44 69.91
CA ALA A 337 25.38 15.70 68.85
C ALA A 337 24.00 16.07 69.41
N GLU A 338 23.55 15.44 70.50
CA GLU A 338 22.30 15.81 71.15
C GLU A 338 22.36 17.22 71.78
N ALA A 339 23.49 17.62 72.37
CA ALA A 339 23.67 18.97 72.91
C ALA A 339 23.59 20.06 71.81
N ALA A 340 24.12 19.77 70.63
CA ALA A 340 24.08 20.67 69.48
C ALA A 340 22.70 20.74 68.79
N LEU A 341 21.98 19.61 68.67
CA LEU A 341 20.57 19.59 68.22
C LEU A 341 19.65 20.33 69.21
N ASN A 342 19.89 20.20 70.52
CA ASN A 342 19.12 20.92 71.54
C ASN A 342 19.38 22.43 71.53
N SER A 343 20.60 22.87 71.20
CA SER A 343 20.92 24.30 71.01
C SER A 343 20.18 24.85 69.76
N PHE A 344 20.17 24.09 68.66
CA PHE A 344 19.43 24.44 67.44
C PHE A 344 17.93 24.66 67.69
N ARG A 345 17.32 23.81 68.51
CA ARG A 345 15.90 23.93 68.90
C ARG A 345 15.62 25.16 69.76
N LYS A 346 16.59 25.67 70.52
CA LYS A 346 16.42 26.80 71.46
C LYS A 346 16.64 28.16 70.82
N ASP A 347 17.68 28.32 70.01
CA ASP A 347 18.09 29.62 69.45
C ASP A 347 18.47 29.57 67.95
N GLY A 348 18.26 28.43 67.28
CA GLY A 348 18.53 28.25 65.85
C GLY A 348 20.02 28.06 65.52
N THR A 349 20.91 27.99 66.52
CA THR A 349 22.34 27.83 66.32
C THR A 349 22.80 26.39 66.59
N THR A 350 23.66 25.83 65.72
CA THR A 350 24.17 24.46 65.88
C THR A 350 25.66 24.38 65.55
N SER A 351 26.41 23.67 66.39
CA SER A 351 27.84 23.37 66.16
C SER A 351 28.07 22.06 65.39
N LEU A 352 26.99 21.40 64.94
CA LEU A 352 27.04 20.14 64.19
C LEU A 352 27.40 20.31 62.71
N THR A 353 27.05 21.44 62.12
CA THR A 353 27.21 21.67 60.68
C THR A 353 28.59 22.23 60.35
N GLY A 354 29.22 21.69 59.30
CA GLY A 354 30.39 22.31 58.66
C GLY A 354 31.78 21.90 59.16
N THR A 355 31.90 20.92 60.07
CA THR A 355 33.20 20.34 60.42
C THR A 355 33.21 18.84 60.21
N ASP A 356 34.07 18.38 59.30
CA ASP A 356 34.33 16.97 59.07
C ASP A 356 35.05 16.38 60.28
N ARG A 357 34.57 15.23 60.76
CA ARG A 357 35.11 14.62 61.97
C ARG A 357 35.33 13.14 61.76
N GLU A 358 36.51 12.66 62.17
CA GLU A 358 36.78 11.24 62.30
C GLU A 358 36.31 10.79 63.69
N ILE A 359 35.21 10.05 63.71
CA ILE A 359 34.57 9.53 64.92
C ILE A 359 34.46 8.01 64.85
N THR A 360 34.13 7.40 65.98
CA THR A 360 33.94 5.95 66.02
C THR A 360 32.44 5.64 65.97
N ALA A 361 32.02 4.93 64.92
CA ALA A 361 30.67 4.43 64.73
C ALA A 361 30.51 3.02 65.29
N ILE A 362 29.25 2.61 65.46
CA ILE A 362 28.87 1.28 65.92
C ILE A 362 28.09 0.58 64.82
N HIS A 363 28.59 -0.57 64.40
CA HIS A 363 27.86 -1.44 63.47
C HIS A 363 26.75 -2.20 64.21
N LYS A 364 25.68 -2.64 63.53
CA LYS A 364 24.55 -3.40 64.13
C LYS A 364 24.98 -4.62 64.97
N ASN A 365 26.15 -5.20 64.69
CA ASN A 365 26.72 -6.34 65.42
C ASN A 365 27.55 -5.96 66.66
N GLY A 366 27.65 -4.67 66.99
CA GLY A 366 28.37 -4.14 68.15
C GLY A 366 29.86 -3.84 67.92
N LYS A 367 30.41 -4.10 66.72
CA LYS A 367 31.82 -3.79 66.41
C LYS A 367 31.98 -2.28 66.13
N THR A 368 33.02 -1.69 66.70
CA THR A 368 33.40 -0.30 66.44
C THR A 368 34.37 -0.19 65.26
N PHE A 369 34.19 0.87 64.47
CA PHE A 369 35.05 1.17 63.32
C PHE A 369 35.12 2.68 63.08
N PRO A 370 36.25 3.19 62.55
CA PRO A 370 36.44 4.61 62.34
C PRO A 370 35.65 5.10 61.13
N VAL A 371 34.85 6.15 61.33
CA VAL A 371 34.10 6.81 60.25
C VAL A 371 34.42 8.29 60.19
N ARG A 372 34.46 8.83 58.97
CA ARG A 372 34.42 10.27 58.72
C ARG A 372 32.96 10.68 58.56
N LEU A 373 32.49 11.60 59.40
CA LEU A 373 31.12 12.13 59.37
C LEU A 373 31.15 13.63 59.03
N ALA A 374 30.36 14.03 58.03
CA ALA A 374 30.09 15.42 57.65
C ALA A 374 28.59 15.68 57.64
N ILE A 375 28.13 16.80 58.21
CA ILE A 375 26.68 17.09 58.33
C ILE A 375 26.36 18.42 57.63
N GLY A 376 25.49 18.34 56.63
CA GLY A 376 24.89 19.47 55.91
C GLY A 376 23.47 19.77 56.36
N ARG A 377 22.98 20.96 56.04
CA ARG A 377 21.60 21.41 56.32
C ARG A 377 20.93 21.79 55.01
N VAL A 378 19.70 21.33 54.80
CA VAL A 378 18.88 21.67 53.64
C VAL A 378 17.59 22.33 54.11
N GLU A 379 17.33 23.52 53.57
CA GLU A 379 16.06 24.22 53.74
C GLU A 379 15.27 24.16 52.45
N ILE A 380 14.10 23.53 52.51
CA ILE A 380 13.18 23.47 51.39
C ILE A 380 12.06 24.50 51.65
N PRO A 381 11.86 25.52 50.79
CA PRO A 381 10.84 26.53 51.02
C PRO A 381 9.43 25.93 51.12
N GLY A 382 8.76 26.11 52.25
CA GLY A 382 7.43 25.54 52.54
C GLY A 382 7.43 24.14 53.17
N GLN A 383 8.60 23.58 53.50
CA GLN A 383 8.76 22.28 54.18
C GLN A 383 9.73 22.38 55.38
N GLU A 384 9.81 21.31 56.18
CA GLU A 384 10.68 21.26 57.36
C GLU A 384 12.17 21.21 56.99
N THR A 385 13.01 21.77 57.87
CA THR A 385 14.48 21.74 57.70
C THR A 385 15.03 20.36 58.03
N LEU A 386 15.86 19.84 57.12
CA LEU A 386 16.48 18.53 57.23
C LEU A 386 18.00 18.63 57.39
N PHE A 387 18.58 17.71 58.13
CA PHE A 387 20.02 17.56 58.27
C PHE A 387 20.47 16.31 57.53
N VAL A 388 21.45 16.46 56.66
CA VAL A 388 21.96 15.37 55.82
C VAL A 388 23.37 15.04 56.30
N GLY A 389 23.55 13.84 56.85
CA GLY A 389 24.83 13.29 57.23
C GLY A 389 25.44 12.46 56.10
N PHE A 390 26.71 12.70 55.81
CA PHE A 390 27.55 11.93 54.91
C PHE A 390 28.57 11.15 55.73
N ILE A 391 28.59 9.83 55.56
CA ILE A 391 29.39 8.91 56.37
C ILE A 391 30.30 8.05 55.49
N SER A 392 31.60 8.05 55.77
CA SER A 392 32.59 7.21 55.09
C SER A 392 33.37 6.34 56.07
N ASP A 393 33.48 5.02 55.84
CA ASP A 393 34.38 4.13 56.59
C ASP A 393 35.82 4.29 56.09
N ILE A 394 36.77 4.64 56.97
CA ILE A 394 38.16 4.94 56.61
C ILE A 394 39.15 3.80 56.90
N SER A 395 38.65 2.59 57.16
CA SER A 395 39.48 1.44 57.56
C SER A 395 40.50 0.99 56.49
N ALA A 396 40.16 1.02 55.20
CA ALA A 396 41.00 0.53 54.10
C ALA A 396 42.17 1.48 53.75
N ARG A 397 41.98 2.79 53.90
CA ARG A 397 42.98 3.81 53.56
C ARG A 397 44.29 3.61 54.31
N LYS A 398 44.22 3.20 55.58
CA LYS A 398 45.39 2.93 56.43
C LYS A 398 46.25 1.74 55.96
N GLN A 399 45.75 0.87 55.09
CA GLN A 399 46.46 -0.32 54.63
C GLN A 399 47.13 -0.15 53.25
N MET A 400 46.78 0.88 52.48
CA MET A 400 47.17 1.04 51.07
C MET A 400 48.54 1.73 50.89
N GLU A 401 48.98 2.53 51.87
CA GLU A 401 50.25 3.29 51.80
C GLU A 401 51.50 2.41 51.71
N GLU A 402 51.50 1.19 52.27
CA GLU A 402 52.66 0.27 52.22
C GLU A 402 52.85 -0.44 50.87
N ALA A 403 51.82 -0.54 50.03
CA ALA A 403 51.83 -1.34 48.80
C ALA A 403 52.52 -0.66 47.60
N VAL A 404 52.60 0.68 47.57
CA VAL A 404 52.95 1.48 46.38
C VAL A 404 54.42 1.34 45.93
N LYS A 405 55.37 1.12 46.85
CA LYS A 405 56.82 1.18 46.57
C LYS A 405 57.38 0.02 45.71
N LYS A 406 56.62 -1.06 45.57
CA LYS A 406 57.05 -2.30 44.90
C LYS A 406 56.64 -2.34 43.42
N SER A 407 55.68 -1.52 42.98
CA SER A 407 55.11 -1.59 41.62
C SER A 407 55.96 -0.88 40.54
N GLU A 408 56.74 0.17 40.86
CA GLU A 408 57.43 1.02 39.87
C GLU A 408 58.39 0.29 38.89
N LYS A 409 59.25 -0.63 39.36
CA LYS A 409 60.20 -1.38 38.48
C LYS A 409 59.50 -2.33 37.50
N GLN A 410 58.29 -2.77 37.83
CA GLN A 410 57.52 -3.71 37.01
C GLN A 410 56.97 -3.02 35.75
N TYR A 411 56.70 -1.71 35.79
CA TYR A 411 56.04 -1.00 34.69
C TYR A 411 56.93 -0.70 33.46
N SER A 412 58.23 -0.39 33.63
CA SER A 412 59.11 0.02 32.52
C SER A 412 59.35 -1.05 31.44
N SER A 413 59.42 -2.34 31.83
CA SER A 413 59.62 -3.44 30.88
C SER A 413 58.37 -3.77 30.07
N LEU A 414 57.18 -3.48 30.60
CA LEU A 414 55.91 -3.78 29.93
C LEU A 414 55.70 -2.85 28.73
N ILE A 415 56.17 -1.60 28.80
CA ILE A 415 55.90 -0.55 27.80
C ILE A 415 56.52 -0.83 26.41
N LYS A 416 57.69 -1.50 26.32
CA LYS A 416 58.39 -1.75 25.04
C LYS A 416 57.77 -2.80 24.11
N ASN A 417 56.97 -3.71 24.66
CA ASN A 417 56.36 -4.81 23.92
C ASN A 417 54.91 -4.52 23.51
N ILE A 418 54.41 -3.32 23.79
CA ILE A 418 53.05 -2.93 23.45
C ILE A 418 53.01 -2.63 21.95
N PRO A 419 52.16 -3.30 21.16
CA PRO A 419 51.99 -3.00 19.74
C PRO A 419 51.44 -1.57 19.59
N GLY A 420 52.01 -0.79 18.67
CA GLY A 420 51.69 0.62 18.50
C GLY A 420 52.63 1.58 19.25
N ALA A 421 52.38 2.89 19.13
CA ALA A 421 53.21 3.92 19.75
C ALA A 421 52.65 4.34 21.11
N THR A 422 53.40 4.10 22.20
CA THR A 422 53.05 4.57 23.55
C THR A 422 53.48 6.00 23.75
N PHE A 423 52.67 6.84 24.38
CA PHE A 423 53.02 8.25 24.59
C PHE A 423 52.40 8.79 25.87
N ARG A 424 53.03 9.85 26.41
CA ARG A 424 52.55 10.79 27.43
C ARG A 424 52.68 12.18 26.82
N CYS A 425 51.63 12.93 26.57
CA CYS A 425 51.76 14.33 26.16
C CYS A 425 51.00 15.28 27.07
N LEU A 426 51.49 16.52 27.22
CA LEU A 426 50.75 17.57 27.90
C LEU A 426 49.46 17.83 27.16
N PHE A 427 48.40 18.04 27.92
CA PHE A 427 47.15 18.52 27.36
C PHE A 427 47.19 20.05 27.25
N ASP A 428 47.87 20.52 26.23
CA ASP A 428 47.85 21.90 25.78
C ASP A 428 47.33 21.95 24.34
N ASP A 429 47.03 23.13 23.78
CA ASP A 429 46.43 23.26 22.43
C ASP A 429 47.28 22.65 21.29
N HIS A 430 48.52 22.25 21.60
CA HIS A 430 49.45 21.66 20.65
C HIS A 430 49.66 20.15 20.90
N TRP A 431 49.27 19.64 22.06
CA TRP A 431 49.56 18.31 22.57
C TRP A 431 51.06 18.04 22.67
N SER A 432 51.72 18.91 23.45
CA SER A 432 53.17 18.89 23.64
C SER A 432 53.64 17.57 24.26
N VAL A 433 54.38 16.76 23.51
CA VAL A 433 54.81 15.42 23.95
C VAL A 433 55.82 15.49 25.10
N ILE A 434 55.52 14.80 26.21
CA ILE A 434 56.40 14.62 27.37
C ILE A 434 57.22 13.32 27.21
N PHE A 435 56.58 12.30 26.64
CA PHE A 435 57.16 11.00 26.35
C PHE A 435 56.46 10.40 25.12
N VAL A 436 57.19 9.81 24.20
CA VAL A 436 56.65 8.97 23.13
C VAL A 436 57.66 7.90 22.80
N SER A 437 57.18 6.68 22.57
CA SER A 437 58.01 5.55 22.16
C SER A 437 58.45 5.67 20.71
N GLU A 438 59.54 5.00 20.36
CA GLU A 438 60.13 5.07 19.00
C GLU A 438 59.20 4.52 17.90
N ALA A 439 58.14 3.79 18.25
CA ALA A 439 57.18 3.22 17.30
C ALA A 439 56.34 4.28 16.56
N ILE A 440 56.40 5.55 16.97
CA ILE A 440 55.66 6.65 16.31
C ILE A 440 56.15 6.95 14.88
N VAL A 441 57.38 6.56 14.53
CA VAL A 441 57.98 6.79 13.21
C VAL A 441 57.30 5.95 12.13
N GLU A 442 57.00 4.69 12.42
CA GLU A 442 56.33 3.78 11.49
C GLU A 442 54.88 4.21 11.24
N LEU A 443 54.24 4.77 12.25
CA LEU A 443 52.86 5.24 12.20
C LEU A 443 52.72 6.58 11.46
N THR A 444 53.54 7.60 11.76
CA THR A 444 53.34 8.98 11.22
C THR A 444 54.40 9.46 10.22
N GLY A 445 55.56 8.78 10.14
CA GLY A 445 56.72 9.22 9.36
C GLY A 445 57.55 10.35 10.00
N TRP A 446 57.23 10.78 11.23
CA TRP A 446 57.95 11.79 12.03
C TRP A 446 58.75 11.14 13.17
N ASN A 447 59.93 11.67 13.50
CA ASN A 447 60.79 11.12 14.56
C ASN A 447 60.36 11.61 15.96
N ALA A 448 60.48 10.80 17.02
CA ALA A 448 60.14 11.17 18.40
C ALA A 448 60.84 12.47 18.85
N GLN A 449 62.09 12.68 18.42
CA GLN A 449 62.85 13.88 18.74
C GLN A 449 62.26 15.16 18.12
N ASP A 450 61.58 15.07 16.98
CA ASP A 450 60.93 16.21 16.34
C ASP A 450 59.69 16.70 17.13
N PHE A 451 59.11 15.84 17.97
CA PHE A 451 58.04 16.19 18.92
C PHE A 451 58.60 16.85 20.19
N TYR A 452 59.72 16.37 20.73
CA TYR A 452 60.37 16.99 21.89
C TYR A 452 60.96 18.38 21.56
N ASP A 453 61.50 18.55 20.35
CA ASP A 453 62.03 19.83 19.83
C ASP A 453 60.90 20.83 19.44
N LYS A 454 59.63 20.42 19.52
CA LYS A 454 58.43 21.19 19.12
C LYS A 454 58.39 21.61 17.63
N LYS A 455 59.02 20.87 16.72
CA LYS A 455 58.94 21.10 15.26
C LYS A 455 57.60 20.66 14.66
N VAL A 456 57.01 19.62 15.25
CA VAL A 456 55.70 19.06 14.94
C VAL A 456 55.04 18.65 16.25
N THR A 457 53.72 18.76 16.33
CA THR A 457 52.96 18.47 17.55
C THR A 457 51.80 17.55 17.21
N PHE A 458 51.26 16.78 18.17
CA PHE A 458 50.19 15.83 17.86
C PHE A 458 48.93 16.53 17.33
N ALA A 459 48.56 17.67 17.91
CA ALA A 459 47.42 18.46 17.45
C ALA A 459 47.55 18.93 15.98
N ALA A 460 48.77 19.18 15.50
CA ALA A 460 49.02 19.59 14.11
C ALA A 460 48.89 18.44 13.09
N LEU A 461 48.83 17.20 13.57
CA LEU A 461 48.65 15.99 12.76
C LEU A 461 47.21 15.49 12.79
N LEU A 462 46.38 15.88 13.75
CA LEU A 462 44.98 15.45 13.83
C LEU A 462 44.18 15.90 12.59
N HIS A 463 43.27 15.06 12.12
CA HIS A 463 42.32 15.43 11.08
C HIS A 463 41.29 16.43 11.64
N PRO A 464 41.00 17.57 10.98
CA PRO A 464 40.15 18.64 11.51
C PRO A 464 38.74 18.22 11.97
N GLU A 465 38.14 17.26 11.25
CA GLU A 465 36.82 16.70 11.60
C GLU A 465 36.88 15.77 12.81
N ASP A 466 38.05 15.16 13.03
CA ASP A 466 38.28 14.24 14.13
C ASP A 466 38.83 14.99 15.33
N THR A 467 39.50 16.15 15.19
CA THR A 467 39.87 17.01 16.34
C THR A 467 38.67 17.30 17.18
N ASN A 468 37.49 17.60 16.63
CA ASN A 468 36.33 17.81 17.49
C ASN A 468 35.84 16.50 18.14
N MET A 469 36.06 15.33 17.55
CA MET A 469 35.65 14.02 18.10
C MET A 469 36.67 13.41 19.05
N ILE A 470 37.96 13.64 18.81
CA ILE A 470 39.14 13.36 19.63
C ILE A 470 39.15 14.37 20.77
N ASP A 471 38.92 15.65 20.53
CA ASP A 471 38.74 16.67 21.57
C ASP A 471 37.43 16.42 22.28
N GLN A 472 36.35 15.93 21.66
CA GLN A 472 35.14 15.46 22.37
C GLN A 472 35.28 14.06 22.95
N ASN A 473 36.27 13.24 22.59
CA ASN A 473 36.46 11.86 23.11
C ASN A 473 37.58 11.74 24.12
N LEU A 474 38.67 12.47 23.93
CA LEU A 474 39.52 12.97 24.99
C LEU A 474 38.68 13.88 25.86
N GLN A 475 37.93 14.89 25.40
CA GLN A 475 37.00 15.61 26.31
C GLN A 475 35.98 14.66 26.89
N ASN A 476 35.51 13.61 26.21
CA ASN A 476 34.73 12.56 26.88
C ASN A 476 35.58 11.71 27.81
N ALA A 477 36.86 11.43 27.59
CA ALA A 477 37.72 10.70 28.52
C ALA A 477 38.27 11.57 29.65
N ILE A 478 38.21 12.89 29.48
CA ILE A 478 38.42 14.02 30.40
C ILE A 478 37.17 14.35 31.15
N GLU A 479 35.99 14.14 30.56
CA GLU A 479 34.68 14.37 31.19
C GLU A 479 34.15 13.07 31.82
N HIS A 480 34.48 11.90 31.24
CA HIS A 480 34.08 10.55 31.68
C HIS A 480 35.24 9.72 32.25
N HIS A 481 36.45 10.30 32.41
CA HIS A 481 37.60 9.75 33.16
C HIS A 481 37.96 8.28 32.86
N LYS A 482 37.91 7.92 31.58
CA LYS A 482 38.16 6.55 31.11
C LYS A 482 39.36 6.52 30.18
N SER A 483 40.02 5.37 30.13
CA SER A 483 40.84 5.06 28.97
C SER A 483 39.95 5.19 27.74
N TYR A 484 40.18 6.19 26.91
CA TYR A 484 39.50 6.34 25.65
C TYR A 484 40.19 5.43 24.65
N ASN A 485 39.37 4.57 24.09
CA ASN A 485 39.69 3.94 22.84
C ASN A 485 39.05 4.82 21.77
N ILE A 486 39.85 5.54 21.01
CA ILE A 486 39.34 6.39 19.93
C ILE A 486 39.99 6.01 18.63
N GLU A 487 39.15 5.90 17.64
CA GLU A 487 39.56 5.63 16.28
C GLU A 487 39.48 6.96 15.54
N TYR A 488 40.62 7.49 15.09
CA TYR A 488 40.69 8.79 14.43
C TYR A 488 41.79 8.88 13.41
N ARG A 489 41.76 9.92 12.59
CA ARG A 489 42.70 10.08 11.48
C ARG A 489 43.89 10.97 11.86
N LEU A 490 45.10 10.45 11.69
CA LEU A 490 46.36 11.21 11.77
C LEU A 490 46.93 11.51 10.39
N ARG A 491 47.48 12.71 10.21
CA ARG A 491 48.12 13.15 8.97
C ARG A 491 49.54 12.62 8.90
N HIS A 492 49.80 11.78 7.91
CA HIS A 492 51.13 11.27 7.63
C HIS A 492 52.03 12.36 7.03
N LYS A 493 53.36 12.30 7.23
CA LYS A 493 54.33 13.29 6.70
C LYS A 493 54.25 13.53 5.17
N LYS A 494 53.73 12.56 4.41
CA LYS A 494 53.52 12.63 2.95
C LYS A 494 52.19 13.29 2.52
N GLY A 495 51.33 13.66 3.47
CA GLY A 495 50.12 14.46 3.23
C GLY A 495 48.78 13.71 3.17
N HIS A 496 48.74 12.38 3.25
CA HIS A 496 47.49 11.59 3.38
C HIS A 496 47.18 11.28 4.86
N TYR A 497 45.96 10.83 5.16
CA TYR A 497 45.50 10.50 6.52
C TYR A 497 45.40 8.99 6.73
N ILE A 498 45.68 8.53 7.96
CA ILE A 498 45.60 7.11 8.39
C ILE A 498 44.70 6.98 9.61
N TRP A 499 43.89 5.92 9.70
CA TRP A 499 43.04 5.67 10.86
C TRP A 499 43.83 4.97 11.96
N VAL A 500 43.85 5.57 13.13
CA VAL A 500 44.57 5.09 14.28
C VAL A 500 43.59 4.93 15.44
N MET A 501 43.64 3.78 16.08
CA MET A 501 42.97 3.51 17.34
C MET A 501 43.93 3.85 18.45
N GLU A 502 43.67 4.94 19.11
CA GLU A 502 44.35 5.30 20.31
C GLU A 502 43.64 4.71 21.51
N ASN A 503 44.34 3.87 22.26
CA ASN A 503 43.96 3.54 23.63
C ASN A 503 44.72 4.45 24.56
N GLY A 504 44.21 5.66 24.72
CA GLY A 504 44.72 6.66 25.61
C GLY A 504 44.01 6.59 26.95
N THR A 505 44.69 6.94 28.01
CA THR A 505 44.12 7.31 29.28
C THR A 505 44.74 8.62 29.61
N ILE A 506 43.92 9.63 29.66
CA ILE A 506 44.41 10.95 29.96
C ILE A 506 44.65 10.92 31.47
N ILE A 507 45.89 11.17 31.85
CA ILE A 507 46.26 11.38 33.23
C ILE A 507 45.97 12.83 33.50
N PHE A 508 44.75 13.02 33.93
CA PHE A 508 44.36 14.19 34.66
C PHE A 508 45.34 14.43 35.79
N SER A 509 45.70 15.69 35.99
CA SER A 509 46.27 16.16 37.25
C SER A 509 45.26 15.85 38.35
N ASP A 510 45.60 16.00 39.63
CA ASP A 510 44.68 15.76 40.77
C ASP A 510 43.36 16.61 40.74
N ASP A 511 43.14 17.40 39.67
CA ASP A 511 42.06 18.35 39.41
C ASP A 511 41.16 18.04 38.20
N ASP A 512 41.34 16.95 37.46
CA ASP A 512 40.60 16.70 36.19
C ASP A 512 40.91 17.72 35.10
N LYS A 513 41.93 18.55 35.34
CA LYS A 513 42.61 19.19 34.24
C LYS A 513 43.52 18.14 33.61
N PRO A 514 43.23 17.74 32.37
CA PRO A 514 44.10 16.82 31.65
C PRO A 514 45.51 17.36 31.75
N GLU A 515 46.37 16.64 32.44
CA GLU A 515 47.74 17.06 32.63
C GLU A 515 48.56 16.41 31.55
N TRP A 516 48.39 15.10 31.44
CA TRP A 516 49.08 14.25 30.51
C TRP A 516 48.12 13.32 29.79
N ILE A 517 48.48 12.87 28.60
CA ILE A 517 47.74 11.88 27.84
C ILE A 517 48.61 10.64 27.71
N ASP A 518 48.30 9.58 28.45
CA ASP A 518 49.00 8.29 28.38
C ASP A 518 48.30 7.34 27.43
N GLY A 519 48.81 7.17 26.21
CA GLY A 519 48.12 6.34 25.25
C GLY A 519 48.99 5.46 24.39
N VAL A 520 48.33 4.51 23.72
CA VAL A 520 48.92 3.66 22.69
C VAL A 520 48.20 3.94 21.37
N LEU A 521 48.93 4.33 20.34
CA LEU A 521 48.40 4.51 18.97
C LEU A 521 48.61 3.24 18.15
N LEU A 522 47.53 2.65 17.66
CA LEU A 522 47.50 1.47 16.79
C LEU A 522 46.92 1.84 15.42
N ASP A 523 47.50 1.43 14.30
CA ASP A 523 46.87 1.61 12.97
C ASP A 523 45.72 0.60 12.79
N ILE A 524 44.54 1.09 12.42
CA ILE A 524 43.30 0.32 12.24
C ILE A 524 42.64 0.56 10.89
N SER A 525 43.35 1.19 9.96
CA SER A 525 42.80 1.58 8.64
C SER A 525 42.12 0.42 7.92
N ASP A 526 42.77 -0.75 7.87
CA ASP A 526 42.22 -1.94 7.20
C ASP A 526 40.96 -2.50 7.88
N ARG A 527 40.90 -2.44 9.23
CA ARG A 527 39.75 -2.93 10.01
C ARG A 527 38.52 -2.07 9.77
N ILE A 528 38.68 -0.75 9.79
CA ILE A 528 37.58 0.20 9.57
C ILE A 528 37.02 0.07 8.15
N HIS A 529 37.87 -0.10 7.13
CA HIS A 529 37.41 -0.32 5.76
C HIS A 529 36.56 -1.60 5.62
N MET A 530 36.95 -2.71 6.27
CA MET A 530 36.20 -3.98 6.19
C MET A 530 34.88 -3.96 6.97
N GLU A 531 34.86 -3.36 8.15
CA GLU A 531 33.66 -3.29 9.00
C GLU A 531 32.58 -2.41 8.34
N ASP A 532 32.99 -1.30 7.72
CA ASP A 532 32.08 -0.41 7.02
C ASP A 532 31.53 -1.06 5.74
N ASP A 533 32.36 -1.76 4.97
CA ASP A 533 31.93 -2.51 3.78
C ASP A 533 30.88 -3.58 4.12
N LEU A 534 31.07 -4.33 5.21
CA LEU A 534 30.16 -5.39 5.62
C LEU A 534 28.83 -4.84 6.16
N ARG A 535 28.89 -3.81 7.00
CA ARG A 535 27.69 -3.14 7.53
C ARG A 535 26.86 -2.52 6.42
N LEU A 536 27.51 -1.79 5.49
CA LEU A 536 26.86 -1.20 4.33
C LEU A 536 26.22 -2.26 3.42
N ALA A 537 26.82 -3.45 3.28
CA ALA A 537 26.24 -4.54 2.51
C ALA A 537 24.98 -5.14 3.18
N LYS A 538 25.01 -5.39 4.50
CA LYS A 538 23.88 -5.97 5.24
C LYS A 538 22.69 -5.02 5.31
N GLU A 539 22.91 -3.77 5.70
CA GLU A 539 21.85 -2.76 5.80
C GLU A 539 21.23 -2.48 4.42
N LYS A 540 22.02 -2.51 3.36
CA LYS A 540 21.52 -2.39 1.98
C LYS A 540 20.63 -3.57 1.58
N ALA A 541 20.94 -4.78 2.04
CA ALA A 541 20.13 -5.97 1.76
C ALA A 541 18.80 -5.96 2.52
N GLU A 542 18.82 -5.71 3.83
CA GLU A 542 17.62 -5.69 4.69
C GLU A 542 16.68 -4.55 4.32
N ALA A 543 17.21 -3.33 4.14
CA ALA A 543 16.42 -2.19 3.69
C ALA A 543 15.85 -2.43 2.28
N SER A 544 16.58 -3.10 1.39
CA SER A 544 16.06 -3.45 0.06
C SER A 544 14.92 -4.47 0.13
N ALA A 545 14.95 -5.43 1.05
CA ALA A 545 13.90 -6.43 1.20
C ALA A 545 12.63 -5.85 1.83
N GLU A 546 12.77 -5.02 2.87
CA GLU A 546 11.65 -4.35 3.52
C GLU A 546 10.99 -3.33 2.59
N THR A 547 11.79 -2.51 1.90
CA THR A 547 11.29 -1.56 0.90
C THR A 547 10.58 -2.28 -0.23
N LYS A 548 11.08 -3.42 -0.72
CA LYS A 548 10.39 -4.24 -1.71
C LYS A 548 9.03 -4.71 -1.23
N ALA A 549 8.93 -5.23 0.00
CA ALA A 549 7.66 -5.75 0.52
C ALA A 549 6.62 -4.64 0.77
N LEU A 550 7.05 -3.50 1.34
CA LEU A 550 6.17 -2.35 1.56
C LEU A 550 5.74 -1.73 0.22
N PHE A 551 6.66 -1.65 -0.75
CA PHE A 551 6.37 -1.24 -2.12
C PHE A 551 5.31 -2.14 -2.76
N LEU A 552 5.43 -3.47 -2.65
CA LEU A 552 4.43 -4.40 -3.20
C LEU A 552 3.06 -4.26 -2.52
N ALA A 553 3.02 -4.09 -1.19
CA ALA A 553 1.79 -3.85 -0.45
C ALA A 553 1.07 -2.56 -0.90
N ASN A 554 1.81 -1.45 -0.96
CA ASN A 554 1.27 -0.15 -1.35
C ASN A 554 0.89 -0.13 -2.83
N MET A 555 1.74 -0.67 -3.71
CA MET A 555 1.42 -0.82 -5.14
C MET A 555 0.19 -1.68 -5.33
N SER A 556 -0.04 -2.71 -4.51
CA SER A 556 -1.26 -3.48 -4.64
C SER A 556 -2.51 -2.67 -4.31
N HIS A 557 -2.46 -1.81 -3.29
CA HIS A 557 -3.59 -0.93 -2.99
C HIS A 557 -3.77 0.14 -4.06
N GLU A 558 -2.69 0.78 -4.51
CA GLU A 558 -2.76 1.84 -5.53
C GLU A 558 -3.07 1.36 -6.94
N ILE A 559 -2.80 0.09 -7.25
CA ILE A 559 -3.28 -0.53 -8.49
C ILE A 559 -4.71 -1.01 -8.29
N ARG A 560 -5.09 -1.56 -7.13
CA ARG A 560 -6.45 -2.07 -6.91
C ARG A 560 -7.53 -1.01 -7.07
N THR A 561 -7.31 0.19 -6.53
CA THR A 561 -8.29 1.29 -6.58
C THR A 561 -8.65 1.72 -8.02
N PRO A 562 -7.71 2.09 -8.90
CA PRO A 562 -8.03 2.42 -10.29
C PRO A 562 -8.52 1.20 -11.07
N MET A 563 -8.04 -0.01 -10.77
CA MET A 563 -8.51 -1.22 -11.44
C MET A 563 -9.97 -1.54 -11.12
N ASN A 564 -10.40 -1.37 -9.86
CA ASN A 564 -11.80 -1.53 -9.48
C ASN A 564 -12.69 -0.47 -10.14
N ALA A 565 -12.20 0.76 -10.30
CA ALA A 565 -12.90 1.81 -11.03
C ALA A 565 -12.99 1.47 -12.54
N ILE A 566 -11.91 1.01 -13.17
CA ILE A 566 -11.90 0.57 -14.57
C ILE A 566 -12.86 -0.60 -14.78
N ILE A 567 -12.88 -1.59 -13.87
CA ILE A 567 -13.82 -2.71 -13.91
C ILE A 567 -15.24 -2.17 -13.78
N GLY A 568 -15.53 -1.35 -12.76
CA GLY A 568 -16.84 -0.77 -12.53
C GLY A 568 -17.35 0.03 -13.73
N PHE A 569 -16.56 0.95 -14.28
CA PHE A 569 -16.95 1.71 -15.47
C PHE A 569 -17.04 0.84 -16.73
N SER A 570 -16.18 -0.16 -16.88
CA SER A 570 -16.26 -1.09 -18.01
C SER A 570 -17.52 -1.96 -17.93
N ASP A 571 -17.91 -2.40 -16.74
CA ASP A 571 -19.11 -3.21 -16.52
C ASP A 571 -20.36 -2.35 -16.74
N ILE A 572 -20.39 -1.10 -16.24
CA ILE A 572 -21.47 -0.13 -16.51
C ILE A 572 -21.59 0.18 -18.00
N LEU A 573 -20.47 0.39 -18.70
CA LEU A 573 -20.48 0.64 -20.14
C LEU A 573 -20.88 -0.61 -20.92
N LEU A 574 -20.52 -1.81 -20.47
CA LEU A 574 -21.00 -3.07 -21.05
C LEU A 574 -22.52 -3.26 -20.89
N GLU A 575 -23.10 -2.68 -19.84
CA GLU A 575 -24.55 -2.61 -19.60
C GLU A 575 -25.25 -1.46 -20.35
N SER A 576 -24.48 -0.56 -21.00
CA SER A 576 -24.98 0.60 -21.75
C SER A 576 -25.04 0.35 -23.28
N ASP A 577 -25.72 1.22 -24.03
CA ASP A 577 -25.79 1.17 -25.50
C ASP A 577 -24.46 1.60 -26.15
N VAL A 578 -23.52 0.67 -26.28
CA VAL A 578 -22.24 0.85 -26.98
C VAL A 578 -22.20 0.00 -28.25
N THR A 579 -21.56 0.54 -29.29
CA THR A 579 -21.35 -0.18 -30.55
C THR A 579 -20.65 -1.53 -30.34
N PRO A 580 -20.92 -2.56 -31.17
CA PRO A 580 -20.42 -3.94 -30.97
C PRO A 580 -18.90 -4.05 -30.86
N ASP A 581 -18.16 -3.26 -31.63
CA ASP A 581 -16.70 -3.18 -31.54
C ASP A 581 -16.25 -2.58 -30.20
N ASN A 582 -16.91 -1.53 -29.72
CA ASN A 582 -16.64 -0.93 -28.41
C ASN A 582 -17.02 -1.87 -27.27
N LYS A 583 -18.10 -2.66 -27.39
CA LYS A 583 -18.49 -3.67 -26.39
C LYS A 583 -17.46 -4.78 -26.29
N LYS A 584 -16.90 -5.23 -27.43
CA LYS A 584 -15.78 -6.18 -27.48
C LYS A 584 -14.50 -5.59 -26.88
N HIS A 585 -14.22 -4.31 -27.14
CA HIS A 585 -13.09 -3.60 -26.52
C HIS A 585 -13.27 -3.45 -25.01
N LEU A 586 -14.47 -3.09 -24.54
CA LEU A 586 -14.81 -2.96 -23.11
C LEU A 586 -14.76 -4.31 -22.39
N ALA A 587 -15.25 -5.39 -23.00
CA ALA A 587 -15.13 -6.74 -22.46
C ALA A 587 -13.65 -7.17 -22.36
N THR A 588 -12.84 -6.77 -23.34
CA THR A 588 -11.39 -7.01 -23.33
C THR A 588 -10.68 -6.17 -22.26
N ILE A 589 -11.10 -4.93 -22.03
CA ILE A 589 -10.61 -4.05 -20.96
C ILE A 589 -10.99 -4.63 -19.59
N SER A 590 -12.26 -4.99 -19.36
CA SER A 590 -12.75 -5.61 -18.12
C SER A 590 -12.01 -6.92 -17.81
N LYS A 591 -11.82 -7.79 -18.82
CA LYS A 591 -11.06 -9.04 -18.69
C LYS A 591 -9.58 -8.80 -18.37
N SER A 592 -8.94 -7.88 -19.08
CA SER A 592 -7.54 -7.49 -18.81
C SER A 592 -7.40 -6.91 -17.41
N ALA A 593 -8.42 -6.16 -16.97
CA ALA A 593 -8.43 -5.49 -15.68
C ALA A 593 -8.57 -6.46 -14.50
N ARG A 594 -9.52 -7.40 -14.59
CA ARG A 594 -9.65 -8.49 -13.61
C ARG A 594 -8.42 -9.39 -13.60
N SER A 595 -7.83 -9.67 -14.77
CA SER A 595 -6.58 -10.42 -14.86
C SER A 595 -5.45 -9.72 -14.10
N LEU A 596 -5.29 -8.40 -14.25
CA LEU A 596 -4.23 -7.65 -13.55
C LEU A 596 -4.42 -7.69 -12.02
N LEU A 597 -5.65 -7.57 -11.53
CA LEU A 597 -5.97 -7.72 -10.10
C LEU A 597 -5.61 -9.10 -9.56
N HIS A 598 -5.90 -10.15 -10.31
CA HIS A 598 -5.51 -11.51 -9.92
C HIS A 598 -3.98 -11.63 -9.82
N LEU A 599 -3.22 -11.11 -10.80
CA LEU A 599 -1.75 -11.15 -10.75
C LEU A 599 -1.17 -10.36 -9.58
N LEU A 600 -1.79 -9.22 -9.25
CA LEU A 600 -1.41 -8.38 -8.14
C LEU A 600 -1.63 -9.09 -6.79
N ASN A 601 -2.78 -9.75 -6.64
CA ASN A 601 -3.08 -10.56 -5.46
C ASN A 601 -2.14 -11.76 -5.34
N ASP A 602 -1.77 -12.41 -6.45
CA ASP A 602 -0.77 -13.49 -6.46
C ASP A 602 0.61 -13.00 -5.97
N ILE A 603 1.05 -11.83 -6.43
CA ILE A 603 2.32 -11.21 -5.99
C ILE A 603 2.28 -10.87 -4.50
N LEU A 604 1.15 -10.36 -4.01
CA LEU A 604 0.96 -10.08 -2.59
C LEU A 604 0.98 -11.35 -1.73
N ASP A 605 0.25 -12.38 -2.16
CA ASP A 605 0.17 -13.64 -1.44
C ASP A 605 1.56 -14.28 -1.35
N SER A 606 2.34 -14.26 -2.44
CA SER A 606 3.75 -14.69 -2.46
C SER A 606 4.60 -13.89 -1.47
N ALA A 607 4.45 -12.56 -1.43
CA ALA A 607 5.21 -11.70 -0.51
C ALA A 607 4.81 -11.90 0.97
N LYS A 608 3.55 -12.26 1.25
CA LYS A 608 3.08 -12.59 2.61
C LYS A 608 3.56 -13.95 3.08
N LEU A 609 3.61 -14.92 2.17
CA LEU A 609 4.09 -16.29 2.42
C LEU A 609 5.60 -16.30 2.74
N GLU A 610 6.42 -15.52 2.05
CA GLU A 610 7.86 -15.38 2.36
C GLU A 610 8.16 -14.85 3.77
N LYS A 611 7.18 -14.20 4.42
CA LYS A 611 7.31 -13.63 5.76
C LYS A 611 6.62 -14.45 6.86
N ASN A 612 6.07 -15.63 6.57
CA ASN A 612 5.27 -16.43 7.50
C ASN A 612 4.09 -15.66 8.13
N LYS A 613 3.47 -14.72 7.41
CA LYS A 613 2.39 -13.84 7.92
C LYS A 613 0.98 -14.20 7.40
N LEU A 614 0.78 -15.40 6.84
CA LEU A 614 -0.51 -15.80 6.28
C LEU A 614 -1.25 -16.73 7.27
N ASP A 615 -2.39 -16.25 7.78
CA ASP A 615 -3.25 -17.04 8.67
C ASP A 615 -4.25 -17.88 7.87
N LEU A 616 -4.45 -19.13 8.29
CA LEU A 616 -5.43 -20.05 7.71
C LEU A 616 -6.75 -19.94 8.46
N ASP A 617 -7.83 -19.56 7.76
CA ASP A 617 -9.18 -19.61 8.32
C ASP A 617 -9.74 -21.02 8.21
N ILE A 618 -9.90 -21.71 9.34
CA ILE A 618 -10.27 -23.12 9.39
C ILE A 618 -11.76 -23.26 9.71
N GLN A 619 -12.55 -23.61 8.69
CA GLN A 619 -14.00 -23.78 8.78
C GLN A 619 -14.46 -25.20 8.42
N VAL A 620 -15.71 -25.53 8.75
CA VAL A 620 -16.36 -26.78 8.33
C VAL A 620 -17.03 -26.53 6.99
N PHE A 621 -16.67 -27.29 5.97
CA PHE A 621 -17.20 -27.14 4.61
C PHE A 621 -17.61 -28.48 4.00
N GLU A 622 -18.54 -28.45 3.05
CA GLU A 622 -18.94 -29.62 2.27
C GLU A 622 -18.03 -29.78 1.05
N LEU A 623 -17.33 -30.91 0.98
CA LEU A 623 -16.31 -31.16 -0.06
C LEU A 623 -16.94 -31.16 -1.46
N SER A 624 -18.12 -31.76 -1.60
CA SER A 624 -18.84 -31.82 -2.88
C SER A 624 -19.23 -30.42 -3.36
N ALA A 625 -19.77 -29.57 -2.47
CA ALA A 625 -20.20 -28.21 -2.81
C ALA A 625 -19.02 -27.31 -3.23
N MET A 626 -17.88 -27.43 -2.52
CA MET A 626 -16.65 -26.72 -2.88
C MET A 626 -16.16 -27.13 -4.28
N VAL A 627 -16.09 -28.43 -4.55
CA VAL A 627 -15.67 -28.96 -5.86
C VAL A 627 -16.64 -28.53 -6.95
N ASP A 628 -17.94 -28.64 -6.73
CA ASP A 628 -18.97 -28.21 -7.68
C ASP A 628 -18.78 -26.74 -8.07
N THR A 629 -18.53 -25.87 -7.09
CA THR A 629 -18.32 -24.45 -7.38
C THR A 629 -17.08 -24.19 -8.24
N VAL A 630 -15.98 -24.90 -8.00
CA VAL A 630 -14.76 -24.82 -8.82
C VAL A 630 -15.04 -25.26 -10.25
N ILE A 631 -15.76 -26.37 -10.41
CA ILE A 631 -16.12 -26.92 -11.72
C ILE A 631 -17.05 -25.97 -12.47
N SER A 632 -18.11 -25.46 -11.84
CA SER A 632 -19.04 -24.52 -12.47
C SER A 632 -18.33 -23.27 -13.01
N THR A 633 -17.32 -22.78 -12.27
CA THR A 633 -16.54 -21.60 -12.68
C THR A 633 -15.69 -21.88 -13.92
N LEU A 634 -15.06 -23.06 -14.00
CA LEU A 634 -14.12 -23.41 -15.06
C LEU A 634 -14.77 -24.10 -16.27
N TRP A 635 -16.01 -24.55 -16.14
CA TRP A 635 -16.74 -25.26 -17.19
C TRP A 635 -16.94 -24.41 -18.45
N LEU A 636 -17.32 -23.14 -18.31
CA LEU A 636 -17.51 -22.25 -19.46
C LEU A 636 -16.20 -22.07 -20.25
N GLN A 637 -15.06 -22.04 -19.55
CA GLN A 637 -13.75 -21.94 -20.18
C GLN A 637 -13.38 -23.23 -20.92
N ALA A 638 -13.60 -24.40 -20.33
CA ALA A 638 -13.38 -25.69 -20.98
C ALA A 638 -14.29 -25.88 -22.21
N LYS A 639 -15.59 -25.54 -22.09
CA LYS A 639 -16.56 -25.63 -23.19
C LYS A 639 -16.21 -24.69 -24.35
N SER A 640 -15.77 -23.46 -24.06
CA SER A 640 -15.33 -22.52 -25.11
C SER A 640 -14.16 -23.04 -25.95
N LYS A 641 -13.38 -24.00 -25.40
CA LYS A 641 -12.28 -24.69 -26.08
C LYS A 641 -12.66 -26.08 -26.63
N GLY A 642 -13.86 -26.57 -26.38
CA GLY A 642 -14.29 -27.93 -26.75
C GLY A 642 -13.58 -29.04 -25.97
N LEU A 643 -13.19 -28.80 -24.71
CA LEU A 643 -12.56 -29.79 -23.84
C LEU A 643 -13.59 -30.51 -22.96
N ASP A 644 -13.38 -31.80 -22.71
CA ASP A 644 -14.17 -32.57 -21.76
C ASP A 644 -13.64 -32.35 -20.33
N LEU A 645 -14.45 -31.74 -19.45
CA LEU A 645 -14.11 -31.53 -18.04
C LEU A 645 -14.82 -32.57 -17.17
N ASN A 646 -14.06 -33.55 -16.68
CA ASN A 646 -14.56 -34.67 -15.89
C ASN A 646 -14.23 -34.50 -14.41
N PHE A 647 -15.11 -35.00 -13.52
CA PHE A 647 -14.83 -35.03 -12.08
C PHE A 647 -15.25 -36.37 -11.45
N GLN A 648 -14.47 -36.85 -10.49
CA GLN A 648 -14.72 -38.09 -9.77
C GLN A 648 -14.42 -37.92 -8.28
N ILE A 649 -15.43 -38.11 -7.44
CA ILE A 649 -15.29 -38.09 -5.98
C ILE A 649 -15.49 -39.51 -5.47
N ALA A 650 -14.51 -40.03 -4.72
CA ALA A 650 -14.59 -41.39 -4.19
C ALA A 650 -15.71 -41.54 -3.15
N PRO A 651 -16.52 -42.61 -3.19
CA PRO A 651 -17.70 -42.78 -2.32
C PRO A 651 -17.36 -43.02 -0.83
N ASN A 652 -16.07 -43.22 -0.50
CA ASN A 652 -15.58 -43.46 0.86
C ASN A 652 -15.14 -42.17 1.58
N LEU A 653 -15.38 -41.00 1.00
CA LEU A 653 -15.12 -39.69 1.60
C LEU A 653 -16.27 -39.28 2.53
N ALA A 654 -15.96 -38.49 3.56
CA ALA A 654 -16.98 -37.86 4.39
C ALA A 654 -17.68 -36.73 3.61
N LYS A 655 -18.89 -36.34 4.01
CA LYS A 655 -19.59 -35.21 3.38
C LYS A 655 -18.93 -33.86 3.71
N ALA A 656 -18.59 -33.66 4.99
CA ALA A 656 -17.99 -32.43 5.48
C ALA A 656 -16.58 -32.64 6.04
N TYR A 657 -15.74 -31.62 5.90
CA TYR A 657 -14.36 -31.59 6.38
C TYR A 657 -14.06 -30.26 7.05
N ARG A 658 -13.08 -30.27 7.96
CA ARG A 658 -12.56 -29.06 8.60
C ARG A 658 -11.24 -28.66 7.93
N GLY A 659 -11.17 -27.42 7.43
CA GLY A 659 -9.99 -26.89 6.73
C GLY A 659 -10.22 -25.50 6.16
N ALA A 660 -9.22 -24.99 5.45
CA ALA A 660 -9.28 -23.68 4.80
C ALA A 660 -9.87 -23.79 3.39
N GLU A 661 -11.21 -23.83 3.29
CA GLU A 661 -11.94 -24.00 2.03
C GLU A 661 -11.46 -23.06 0.92
N ASP A 662 -11.31 -21.76 1.22
CA ASP A 662 -10.91 -20.75 0.24
C ASP A 662 -9.51 -20.99 -0.32
N ARG A 663 -8.59 -21.50 0.51
CA ARG A 663 -7.21 -21.80 0.08
C ARG A 663 -7.16 -23.08 -0.74
N ILE A 664 -7.95 -24.08 -0.39
CA ILE A 664 -8.09 -25.30 -1.19
C ILE A 664 -8.70 -24.98 -2.56
N ARG A 665 -9.74 -24.14 -2.58
CA ARG A 665 -10.36 -23.61 -3.80
C ARG A 665 -9.35 -22.84 -4.65
N GLN A 666 -8.52 -21.98 -4.04
CA GLN A 666 -7.46 -21.24 -4.73
C GLN A 666 -6.43 -22.18 -5.40
N VAL A 667 -5.97 -23.21 -4.68
CA VAL A 667 -5.07 -24.23 -5.22
C VAL A 667 -5.72 -24.98 -6.40
N LEU A 668 -6.98 -25.37 -6.27
CA LEU A 668 -7.72 -26.07 -7.32
C LEU A 668 -7.95 -25.18 -8.55
N MET A 669 -8.35 -23.92 -8.38
CA MET A 669 -8.54 -22.96 -9.47
C MET A 669 -7.23 -22.74 -10.25
N ASN A 670 -6.10 -22.66 -9.55
CA ASN A 670 -4.79 -22.48 -10.19
C ASN A 670 -4.35 -23.71 -10.99
N ILE A 671 -4.47 -24.90 -10.43
CA ILE A 671 -4.00 -26.14 -11.07
C ILE A 671 -4.95 -26.56 -12.20
N LEU A 672 -6.27 -26.58 -11.93
CA LEU A 672 -7.28 -26.96 -12.91
C LEU A 672 -7.42 -25.94 -14.04
N GLY A 673 -7.28 -24.64 -13.73
CA GLY A 673 -7.19 -23.58 -14.72
C GLY A 673 -5.98 -23.74 -15.63
N ASN A 674 -4.81 -24.12 -15.08
CA ASN A 674 -3.63 -24.43 -15.89
C ASN A 674 -3.86 -25.65 -16.80
N ALA A 675 -4.46 -26.72 -16.28
CA ALA A 675 -4.81 -27.90 -17.08
C ALA A 675 -5.69 -27.55 -18.30
N ILE A 676 -6.75 -26.75 -18.11
CA ILE A 676 -7.64 -26.28 -19.20
C ILE A 676 -6.90 -25.33 -20.15
N LYS A 677 -5.98 -24.52 -19.62
CA LYS A 677 -5.21 -23.56 -20.40
C LYS A 677 -4.22 -24.25 -21.35
N PHE A 678 -3.51 -25.28 -20.88
CA PHE A 678 -2.45 -25.97 -21.63
C PHE A 678 -2.93 -27.21 -22.41
N THR A 679 -4.22 -27.53 -22.34
CA THR A 679 -4.88 -28.52 -23.20
C THR A 679 -5.61 -27.81 -24.33
N GLU A 680 -5.32 -28.16 -25.58
CA GLU A 680 -6.02 -27.63 -26.76
C GLU A 680 -7.17 -28.54 -27.21
N GLN A 681 -6.99 -29.86 -27.13
CA GLN A 681 -8.00 -30.88 -27.42
C GLN A 681 -7.83 -32.05 -26.44
N GLY A 682 -8.93 -32.69 -26.05
CA GLY A 682 -8.93 -33.82 -25.12
C GLY A 682 -9.70 -33.53 -23.83
N SER A 683 -9.21 -34.04 -22.70
CA SER A 683 -9.94 -33.95 -21.43
C SER A 683 -9.08 -33.52 -20.26
N VAL A 684 -9.75 -32.96 -19.24
CA VAL A 684 -9.18 -32.62 -17.94
C VAL A 684 -10.03 -33.31 -16.88
N THR A 685 -9.39 -34.07 -15.99
CA THR A 685 -10.08 -34.87 -14.97
C THR A 685 -9.62 -34.49 -13.57
N LEU A 686 -10.57 -34.11 -12.70
CA LEU A 686 -10.35 -33.93 -11.26
C LEU A 686 -10.81 -35.17 -10.48
N THR A 687 -9.89 -35.81 -9.76
CA THR A 687 -10.18 -36.98 -8.91
C THR A 687 -9.87 -36.68 -7.45
N VAL A 688 -10.84 -36.89 -6.56
CA VAL A 688 -10.67 -36.73 -5.11
C VAL A 688 -10.79 -38.08 -4.42
N THR A 689 -9.73 -38.48 -3.71
CA THR A 689 -9.63 -39.81 -3.08
C THR A 689 -9.05 -39.74 -1.66
N LYS A 690 -9.40 -40.72 -0.83
CA LYS A 690 -8.82 -40.87 0.52
C LYS A 690 -7.59 -41.79 0.48
N GLN A 691 -6.45 -41.31 0.97
CA GLN A 691 -5.19 -42.06 1.03
C GLN A 691 -5.08 -42.94 2.30
N LYS A 692 -4.15 -43.90 2.29
CA LYS A 692 -3.94 -44.87 3.39
C LYS A 692 -3.54 -44.22 4.72
N ASN A 693 -2.94 -43.03 4.67
CA ASN A 693 -2.54 -42.22 5.83
C ASN A 693 -3.65 -41.28 6.34
N ASN A 694 -4.90 -41.50 5.90
CA ASN A 694 -6.07 -40.67 6.24
C ASN A 694 -6.04 -39.25 5.68
N GLN A 695 -5.11 -38.93 4.77
CA GLN A 695 -5.11 -37.67 4.01
C GLN A 695 -6.07 -37.73 2.81
N ILE A 696 -6.49 -36.56 2.33
CA ILE A 696 -7.32 -36.41 1.14
C ILE A 696 -6.44 -35.97 -0.02
N ARG A 697 -6.42 -36.77 -1.09
CA ARG A 697 -5.70 -36.47 -2.32
C ARG A 697 -6.62 -35.81 -3.33
N PHE A 698 -6.18 -34.67 -3.84
CA PHE A 698 -6.75 -34.03 -5.02
C PHE A 698 -5.79 -34.27 -6.18
N GLN A 699 -6.28 -34.90 -7.24
CA GLN A 699 -5.49 -35.24 -8.43
C GLN A 699 -6.14 -34.60 -9.67
N ILE A 700 -5.36 -33.83 -10.41
CA ILE A 700 -5.76 -33.16 -11.64
C ILE A 700 -4.92 -33.73 -12.77
N GLU A 701 -5.57 -34.34 -13.74
CA GLU A 701 -4.93 -34.96 -14.90
C GLU A 701 -5.43 -34.29 -16.18
N ASP A 702 -4.49 -33.91 -17.05
CA ASP A 702 -4.77 -33.30 -18.34
C ASP A 702 -4.08 -34.06 -19.47
N THR A 703 -4.71 -34.05 -20.64
CA THR A 703 -4.14 -34.62 -21.88
C THR A 703 -3.45 -33.56 -22.73
N GLY A 704 -2.87 -32.54 -22.09
CA GLY A 704 -2.27 -31.38 -22.74
C GLY A 704 -0.85 -31.63 -23.25
N ILE A 705 -0.14 -30.53 -23.48
CA ILE A 705 1.23 -30.53 -24.03
C ILE A 705 2.28 -31.23 -23.16
N GLY A 706 1.98 -31.51 -21.89
CA GLY A 706 2.94 -32.04 -20.91
C GLY A 706 4.13 -31.12 -20.61
N ILE A 707 5.01 -31.56 -19.70
CA ILE A 707 6.14 -30.80 -19.18
C ILE A 707 7.43 -31.59 -19.41
N GLU A 708 8.44 -30.93 -19.97
CA GLU A 708 9.78 -31.48 -20.18
C GLU A 708 10.48 -31.86 -18.86
N PRO A 709 11.22 -32.98 -18.77
CA PRO A 709 11.85 -33.44 -17.53
C PRO A 709 12.80 -32.43 -16.89
N SER A 710 13.50 -31.65 -17.70
CA SER A 710 14.41 -30.59 -17.22
C SER A 710 13.69 -29.45 -16.48
N ARG A 711 12.36 -29.32 -16.64
CA ARG A 711 11.54 -28.27 -16.02
C ARG A 711 10.71 -28.75 -14.85
N LEU A 712 10.60 -30.06 -14.62
CA LEU A 712 9.84 -30.62 -13.50
C LEU A 712 10.37 -30.16 -12.13
N GLU A 713 11.69 -30.02 -12.00
CA GLU A 713 12.31 -29.54 -10.74
C GLU A 713 12.02 -28.06 -10.47
N HIS A 714 11.81 -27.26 -11.52
CA HIS A 714 11.67 -25.81 -11.44
C HIS A 714 10.24 -25.28 -11.59
N ILE A 715 9.25 -26.16 -11.81
CA ILE A 715 7.86 -25.72 -12.10
C ILE A 715 7.19 -25.01 -10.92
N PHE A 716 7.69 -25.26 -9.71
CA PHE A 716 7.23 -24.60 -8.49
C PHE A 716 8.12 -23.41 -8.08
N ASP A 717 9.16 -23.09 -8.85
CA ASP A 717 10.02 -21.94 -8.60
C ASP A 717 9.32 -20.65 -9.08
N PRO A 718 9.37 -19.54 -8.31
CA PRO A 718 8.70 -18.30 -8.68
C PRO A 718 9.15 -17.77 -10.05
N PHE A 719 8.20 -17.28 -10.85
CA PHE A 719 8.42 -16.66 -12.16
C PHE A 719 8.96 -17.59 -13.26
N THR A 720 8.98 -18.89 -13.03
CA THR A 720 9.44 -19.86 -14.04
C THR A 720 8.36 -20.06 -15.10
N GLN A 721 8.66 -19.72 -16.35
CA GLN A 721 7.75 -19.87 -17.49
C GLN A 721 8.32 -20.82 -18.54
N ALA A 722 7.44 -21.61 -19.17
CA ALA A 722 7.80 -22.55 -20.22
C ALA A 722 7.95 -21.83 -21.58
N ASP A 723 9.10 -21.20 -21.86
CA ASP A 723 9.47 -20.57 -23.15
C ASP A 723 8.77 -19.27 -23.59
N ALA A 724 9.54 -18.40 -24.28
CA ALA A 724 9.08 -17.11 -24.81
C ALA A 724 8.06 -17.22 -25.96
N SER A 725 7.91 -18.42 -26.56
CA SER A 725 6.89 -18.73 -27.57
C SER A 725 5.54 -19.08 -26.94
N MET A 726 5.52 -19.80 -25.81
CA MET A 726 4.27 -20.19 -25.12
C MET A 726 3.77 -19.09 -24.19
N SER A 727 4.65 -18.25 -23.64
CA SER A 727 4.27 -17.05 -22.88
C SER A 727 3.43 -16.08 -23.73
N ARG A 728 3.74 -15.95 -25.03
CA ARG A 728 2.94 -15.17 -26.00
C ARG A 728 1.61 -15.80 -26.38
N ARG A 729 1.49 -17.14 -26.31
CA ARG A 729 0.33 -17.89 -26.81
C ARG A 729 -0.69 -18.21 -25.71
N PHE A 730 -0.23 -18.40 -24.47
CA PHE A 730 -1.09 -18.82 -23.36
C PHE A 730 -1.08 -17.85 -22.15
N GLY A 731 -0.09 -16.97 -21.99
CA GLY A 731 -0.03 -15.87 -21.00
C GLY A 731 -0.19 -16.26 -19.52
N GLY A 732 0.79 -16.00 -18.65
CA GLY A 732 0.64 -16.23 -17.19
C GLY A 732 1.81 -15.65 -16.39
N THR A 733 1.66 -15.49 -15.08
CA THR A 733 2.71 -14.91 -14.21
C THR A 733 3.81 -15.87 -13.81
N GLY A 734 3.56 -17.18 -13.87
CA GLY A 734 4.48 -18.18 -13.31
C GLY A 734 4.50 -18.18 -11.78
N LEU A 735 3.50 -17.58 -11.13
CA LEU A 735 3.35 -17.56 -9.67
C LEU A 735 2.31 -18.55 -9.15
N GLY A 736 1.32 -18.93 -9.97
CA GLY A 736 0.21 -19.77 -9.52
C GLY A 736 0.65 -21.14 -8.97
N THR A 737 1.65 -21.78 -9.56
CA THR A 737 2.19 -23.07 -9.09
C THR A 737 3.04 -22.91 -7.82
N SER A 738 3.87 -21.87 -7.73
CA SER A 738 4.67 -21.58 -6.54
C SER A 738 3.78 -21.24 -5.32
N ILE A 739 2.73 -20.45 -5.54
CA ILE A 739 1.72 -20.13 -4.51
C ILE A 739 0.98 -21.40 -4.09
N SER A 740 0.54 -22.23 -5.04
CA SER A 740 -0.13 -23.50 -4.72
C SER A 740 0.75 -24.40 -3.84
N LYS A 741 2.06 -24.47 -4.11
CA LYS A 741 3.00 -25.23 -3.27
C LYS A 741 3.11 -24.66 -1.86
N GLN A 742 3.27 -23.35 -1.73
CA GLN A 742 3.38 -22.69 -0.43
C GLN A 742 2.08 -22.83 0.39
N LEU A 743 0.90 -22.69 -0.23
CA LEU A 743 -0.40 -22.87 0.44
C LEU A 743 -0.60 -24.31 0.91
N VAL A 744 -0.25 -25.30 0.08
CA VAL A 744 -0.34 -26.72 0.45
C VAL A 744 0.60 -27.04 1.62
N GLN A 745 1.83 -26.54 1.61
CA GLN A 745 2.78 -26.68 2.71
C GLN A 745 2.29 -26.01 4.00
N LEU A 746 1.70 -24.81 3.89
CA LEU A 746 1.11 -24.11 5.03
C LEU A 746 -0.06 -24.89 5.65
N MET A 747 -0.86 -25.57 4.83
CA MET A 747 -1.94 -26.48 5.27
C MET A 747 -1.42 -27.84 5.79
N GLY A 748 -0.11 -28.05 5.87
CA GLY A 748 0.50 -29.29 6.36
C GLY A 748 0.47 -30.45 5.37
N GLY A 749 0.34 -30.16 4.08
CA GLY A 749 0.35 -31.12 2.98
C GLY A 749 1.56 -30.98 2.06
N ASP A 750 1.59 -31.82 1.02
CA ASP A 750 2.61 -31.78 -0.04
C ASP A 750 1.97 -31.81 -1.43
N ILE A 751 2.61 -31.13 -2.39
CA ILE A 751 2.21 -31.08 -3.80
C ILE A 751 3.28 -31.68 -4.70
N HIS A 752 2.85 -32.40 -5.73
CA HIS A 752 3.70 -33.11 -6.67
C HIS A 752 3.16 -33.01 -8.09
N VAL A 753 4.03 -33.27 -9.06
CA VAL A 753 3.69 -33.32 -10.48
C VAL A 753 4.39 -34.50 -11.14
N ASN A 754 3.66 -35.22 -11.98
CA ASN A 754 4.18 -36.20 -12.92
C ASN A 754 3.74 -35.77 -14.32
N SER A 755 4.65 -35.71 -15.28
CA SER A 755 4.28 -35.31 -16.64
C SER A 755 5.25 -35.88 -17.68
N GLU A 756 4.72 -36.12 -18.87
CA GLU A 756 5.47 -36.53 -20.04
C GLU A 756 5.12 -35.60 -21.21
N ALA A 757 6.14 -35.03 -21.86
CA ALA A 757 5.97 -34.08 -22.95
C ALA A 757 5.18 -34.72 -24.12
N GLY A 758 4.10 -34.05 -24.54
CA GLY A 758 3.19 -34.50 -25.61
C GLY A 758 2.12 -35.51 -25.18
N VAL A 759 2.10 -35.96 -23.93
CA VAL A 759 1.09 -36.90 -23.39
C VAL A 759 0.15 -36.21 -22.41
N GLY A 760 0.69 -35.36 -21.52
CA GLY A 760 -0.10 -34.64 -20.52
C GLY A 760 0.61 -34.43 -19.20
N SER A 761 -0.06 -33.75 -18.26
CA SER A 761 0.42 -33.60 -16.87
C SER A 761 -0.59 -34.12 -15.84
N CYS A 762 -0.04 -34.60 -14.72
CA CYS A 762 -0.78 -35.02 -13.56
C CYS A 762 -0.22 -34.30 -12.33
N PHE A 763 -0.98 -33.33 -11.83
CA PHE A 763 -0.69 -32.64 -10.58
C PHE A 763 -1.51 -33.26 -9.46
N TYR A 764 -0.88 -33.53 -8.32
CA TYR A 764 -1.61 -34.00 -7.16
C TYR A 764 -1.07 -33.40 -5.87
N PHE A 765 -1.96 -33.18 -4.92
CA PHE A 765 -1.60 -32.72 -3.58
C PHE A 765 -2.41 -33.45 -2.51
N ASP A 766 -1.78 -33.65 -1.36
CA ASP A 766 -2.32 -34.41 -0.23
C ASP A 766 -2.52 -33.48 0.97
N LEU A 767 -3.74 -33.42 1.52
CA LEU A 767 -4.06 -32.58 2.69
C LEU A 767 -4.54 -33.40 3.89
N PRO A 768 -4.09 -33.06 5.13
CA PRO A 768 -4.57 -33.69 6.35
C PRO A 768 -5.91 -33.08 6.80
N LEU A 769 -7.00 -33.36 6.07
CA LEU A 769 -8.34 -32.86 6.41
C LEU A 769 -9.05 -33.75 7.44
N GLU A 770 -9.56 -33.14 8.51
CA GLU A 770 -10.37 -33.82 9.53
C GLU A 770 -11.83 -33.94 9.05
N ALA A 771 -12.39 -35.15 9.07
CA ALA A 771 -13.80 -35.37 8.74
C ALA A 771 -14.72 -34.79 9.82
N SER A 772 -15.75 -34.06 9.41
CA SER A 772 -16.78 -33.50 10.30
C SER A 772 -18.14 -34.14 9.99
N THR A 773 -18.96 -34.33 11.04
CA THR A 773 -20.36 -34.76 10.92
C THR A 773 -21.34 -33.59 10.95
N ALA A 774 -20.87 -32.38 11.29
CA ALA A 774 -21.67 -31.17 11.19
C ALA A 774 -21.78 -30.76 9.72
N LEU A 775 -23.01 -30.67 9.19
CA LEU A 775 -23.26 -29.98 7.93
C LEU A 775 -23.00 -28.49 8.14
N PRO A 776 -22.38 -27.78 7.20
CA PRO A 776 -22.29 -26.33 7.27
C PRO A 776 -23.71 -25.78 7.47
N GLU A 777 -23.91 -24.88 8.45
CA GLU A 777 -25.18 -24.18 8.60
C GLU A 777 -25.50 -23.54 7.24
N SER A 778 -26.53 -24.06 6.57
CA SER A 778 -27.01 -23.48 5.33
C SER A 778 -27.51 -22.09 5.67
N LYS A 779 -26.67 -21.08 5.43
CA LYS A 779 -27.12 -19.69 5.27
C LYS A 779 -27.92 -19.61 3.96
N ALA A 780 -29.07 -20.29 3.90
CA ALA A 780 -30.13 -19.86 3.04
C ALA A 780 -30.52 -18.46 3.53
N ALA A 781 -30.26 -17.47 2.69
CA ALA A 781 -30.43 -16.07 2.97
C ALA A 781 -31.89 -15.73 3.35
N HIS A 782 -32.20 -15.78 4.65
CA HIS A 782 -33.17 -14.88 5.23
C HIS A 782 -32.36 -13.70 5.77
N LEU A 783 -32.19 -12.67 4.93
CA LEU A 783 -31.77 -11.36 5.42
C LEU A 783 -32.80 -10.94 6.48
N PRO A 784 -32.38 -10.59 7.71
CA PRO A 784 -33.31 -10.09 8.70
C PRO A 784 -34.02 -8.87 8.11
N HIS A 785 -35.37 -8.88 8.10
CA HIS A 785 -36.14 -7.77 7.57
C HIS A 785 -36.02 -6.58 8.54
N ILE A 786 -35.10 -5.67 8.26
CA ILE A 786 -34.96 -4.42 9.01
C ILE A 786 -36.08 -3.49 8.52
N ALA A 787 -36.94 -3.02 9.42
CA ALA A 787 -37.94 -2.00 9.07
C ALA A 787 -37.26 -0.75 8.48
N PRO A 788 -37.93 0.02 7.59
CA PRO A 788 -37.41 1.28 7.07
C PRO A 788 -36.77 2.15 8.14
N LYS A 789 -35.50 2.52 7.95
CA LYS A 789 -34.66 3.27 8.90
C LYS A 789 -34.02 4.45 8.19
N THR A 790 -33.73 5.52 8.93
CA THR A 790 -32.94 6.64 8.45
C THR A 790 -31.47 6.36 8.71
N ILE A 791 -30.70 6.12 7.66
CA ILE A 791 -29.28 5.77 7.73
C ILE A 791 -28.47 6.95 7.24
N LEU A 792 -27.53 7.41 8.07
CA LEU A 792 -26.50 8.34 7.65
C LEU A 792 -25.32 7.54 7.10
N LEU A 793 -25.04 7.69 5.82
CA LEU A 793 -23.94 7.03 5.12
C LEU A 793 -22.83 8.04 4.84
N ALA A 794 -21.64 7.84 5.40
CA ALA A 794 -20.48 8.69 5.21
C ALA A 794 -19.34 7.92 4.52
N ASP A 795 -18.95 8.38 3.33
CA ASP A 795 -17.89 7.80 2.50
C ASP A 795 -17.33 8.91 1.60
N ASP A 796 -16.01 8.97 1.43
CA ASP A 796 -15.35 10.01 0.64
C ASP A 796 -15.39 9.73 -0.87
N ILE A 797 -15.76 8.50 -1.25
CA ILE A 797 -15.89 8.06 -2.64
C ILE A 797 -17.37 8.13 -3.05
N GLU A 798 -17.69 9.07 -3.94
CA GLU A 798 -19.05 9.31 -4.45
C GLU A 798 -19.70 8.06 -5.08
N GLN A 799 -18.90 7.19 -5.70
CA GLN A 799 -19.37 5.93 -6.27
C GLN A 799 -19.86 4.95 -5.18
N ASN A 800 -19.18 4.89 -4.03
CA ASN A 800 -19.60 4.05 -2.91
C ASN A 800 -20.91 4.58 -2.30
N LEU A 801 -21.00 5.91 -2.12
CA LEU A 801 -22.24 6.57 -1.70
C LEU A 801 -23.40 6.22 -2.62
N THR A 802 -23.20 6.31 -3.93
CA THR A 802 -24.24 6.03 -4.93
C THR A 802 -24.69 4.58 -4.90
N LEU A 803 -23.74 3.63 -4.87
CA LEU A 803 -24.02 2.19 -4.85
C LEU A 803 -24.76 1.77 -3.59
N LEU A 804 -24.27 2.17 -2.42
CA LEU A 804 -24.89 1.81 -1.14
C LEU A 804 -26.24 2.48 -0.94
N THR A 805 -26.39 3.72 -1.42
CA THR A 805 -27.69 4.40 -1.44
C THR A 805 -28.70 3.60 -2.24
N LEU A 806 -28.34 3.15 -3.45
CA LEU A 806 -29.22 2.34 -4.29
C LEU A 806 -29.61 1.01 -3.62
N ILE A 807 -28.63 0.31 -3.02
CA ILE A 807 -28.85 -0.98 -2.36
C ILE A 807 -29.77 -0.83 -1.14
N LEU A 808 -29.49 0.14 -0.26
CA LEU A 808 -30.23 0.33 0.98
C LEU A 808 -31.61 0.97 0.75
N GLN A 809 -31.76 1.84 -0.25
CA GLN A 809 -33.08 2.36 -0.66
C GLN A 809 -33.97 1.27 -1.25
N ARG A 810 -33.41 0.31 -2.00
CA ARG A 810 -34.16 -0.88 -2.47
C ARG A 810 -34.67 -1.75 -1.31
N GLN A 811 -34.00 -1.72 -0.16
CA GLN A 811 -34.45 -2.37 1.08
C GLN A 811 -35.44 -1.50 1.89
N GLY A 812 -35.79 -0.32 1.40
CA GLY A 812 -36.77 0.58 2.01
C GLY A 812 -36.20 1.58 3.02
N HIS A 813 -34.87 1.68 3.17
CA HIS A 813 -34.24 2.65 4.06
C HIS A 813 -34.17 4.06 3.43
N VAL A 814 -34.21 5.09 4.26
CA VAL A 814 -33.98 6.49 3.86
C VAL A 814 -32.51 6.81 4.11
N ILE A 815 -31.78 7.22 3.07
CA ILE A 815 -30.33 7.40 3.13
C ILE A 815 -30.00 8.88 3.06
N GLU A 816 -29.30 9.36 4.07
CA GLU A 816 -28.65 10.67 4.09
C GLU A 816 -27.16 10.45 3.86
N VAL A 817 -26.61 11.04 2.81
CA VAL A 817 -25.19 10.84 2.44
C VAL A 817 -24.30 11.92 3.03
N ALA A 818 -23.03 11.64 3.30
CA ALA A 818 -22.02 12.62 3.68
C ALA A 818 -20.68 12.25 3.02
N GLN A 819 -19.90 13.24 2.59
CA GLN A 819 -18.64 13.04 1.88
C GLN A 819 -17.41 13.09 2.80
N ASP A 820 -17.57 13.58 4.03
CA ASP A 820 -16.52 13.57 5.04
C ASP A 820 -17.08 13.50 6.47
N GLY A 821 -16.19 13.34 7.46
CA GLY A 821 -16.59 13.27 8.87
C GLY A 821 -17.20 14.56 9.43
N HIS A 822 -16.86 15.73 8.86
CA HIS A 822 -17.44 17.01 9.29
C HIS A 822 -18.89 17.15 8.83
N GLU A 823 -19.15 16.80 7.57
CA GLU A 823 -20.48 16.74 7.00
C GLU A 823 -21.31 15.65 7.70
N ALA A 824 -20.72 14.49 7.97
CA ALA A 824 -21.38 13.43 8.72
C ALA A 824 -21.78 13.90 10.13
N PHE A 825 -20.90 14.59 10.84
CA PHE A 825 -21.22 15.16 12.14
C PHE A 825 -22.30 16.26 12.05
N ALA A 826 -22.21 17.16 11.08
CA ALA A 826 -23.21 18.21 10.87
C ALA A 826 -24.60 17.65 10.53
N LYS A 827 -24.66 16.64 9.64
CA LYS A 827 -25.90 15.94 9.28
C LYS A 827 -26.45 15.11 10.44
N TYR A 828 -25.58 14.50 11.25
CA TYR A 828 -26.01 13.81 12.46
C TYR A 828 -26.73 14.76 13.45
N GLN A 829 -26.27 16.01 13.56
CA GLN A 829 -26.92 17.01 14.42
C GLN A 829 -28.33 17.37 13.94
N SER A 830 -28.55 17.47 12.63
CA SER A 830 -29.82 17.87 12.04
C SER A 830 -30.82 16.73 11.80
N VAL A 831 -30.35 15.55 11.37
CA VAL A 831 -31.19 14.44 10.90
C VAL A 831 -31.57 13.47 12.03
N ALA A 832 -30.72 13.31 13.06
CA ALA A 832 -30.89 12.30 14.11
C ALA A 832 -31.13 10.88 13.54
N PRO A 833 -30.15 10.29 12.84
CA PRO A 833 -30.30 9.00 12.16
C PRO A 833 -30.47 7.83 13.14
N ASP A 834 -31.12 6.77 12.66
CA ASP A 834 -31.28 5.49 13.36
C ASP A 834 -29.99 4.66 13.37
N LEU A 835 -29.15 4.82 12.34
CA LEU A 835 -27.89 4.10 12.15
C LEU A 835 -26.91 4.98 11.38
N VAL A 836 -25.62 4.90 11.69
CA VAL A 836 -24.56 5.54 10.90
C VAL A 836 -23.64 4.47 10.30
N LEU A 837 -23.46 4.51 8.98
CA LEU A 837 -22.41 3.78 8.27
C LEU A 837 -21.28 4.78 7.98
N MET A 838 -20.11 4.55 8.54
CA MET A 838 -19.03 5.55 8.58
C MET A 838 -17.74 4.93 8.05
N ASP A 839 -17.21 5.45 6.94
CA ASP A 839 -15.85 5.13 6.54
C ASP A 839 -14.83 5.63 7.57
N ILE A 840 -13.86 4.77 7.91
CA ILE A 840 -12.77 5.12 8.82
C ILE A 840 -11.89 6.20 8.18
N GLN A 841 -11.58 6.06 6.90
CA GLN A 841 -10.63 6.93 6.21
C GLN A 841 -11.36 7.90 5.29
N MET A 842 -11.58 9.12 5.80
CA MET A 842 -12.17 10.21 5.03
C MET A 842 -11.32 11.48 5.17
N PRO A 843 -11.29 12.35 4.15
CA PRO A 843 -10.56 13.62 4.21
C PRO A 843 -11.19 14.58 5.23
N ASN A 844 -10.43 15.61 5.64
CA ASN A 844 -10.79 16.62 6.65
C ASN A 844 -10.98 16.08 8.08
N MET A 845 -11.99 15.24 8.28
CA MET A 845 -12.29 14.58 9.54
C MET A 845 -12.49 13.10 9.27
N ASP A 846 -11.61 12.28 9.83
CA ASP A 846 -11.70 10.82 9.69
C ASP A 846 -12.90 10.25 10.48
N GLY A 847 -13.31 9.02 10.15
CA GLY A 847 -14.46 8.38 10.76
C GLY A 847 -14.31 8.16 12.27
N LEU A 848 -13.08 7.95 12.75
CA LEU A 848 -12.79 7.79 14.18
C LEU A 848 -13.01 9.09 14.95
N SER A 849 -12.49 10.20 14.44
CA SER A 849 -12.66 11.54 14.99
C SER A 849 -14.12 11.97 14.90
N ALA A 850 -14.79 11.69 13.78
CA ALA A 850 -16.22 11.96 13.60
C ALA A 850 -17.06 11.19 14.62
N THR A 851 -16.73 9.91 14.84
CA THR A 851 -17.37 9.09 15.88
C THR A 851 -17.14 9.68 17.27
N GLN A 852 -15.91 10.08 17.61
CA GLN A 852 -15.62 10.70 18.91
C GLN A 852 -16.40 12.01 19.11
N ALA A 853 -16.54 12.83 18.06
CA ALA A 853 -17.35 14.05 18.11
C ALA A 853 -18.85 13.75 18.28
N ILE A 854 -19.37 12.73 17.56
CA ILE A 854 -20.75 12.24 17.74
C ILE A 854 -20.96 11.79 19.19
N ARG A 855 -20.06 11.00 19.76
CA ARG A 855 -20.15 10.53 21.16
C ARG A 855 -20.11 11.68 22.17
N GLN A 856 -19.24 12.67 21.97
CA GLN A 856 -19.20 13.86 22.84
C GLN A 856 -20.49 14.67 22.74
N PHE A 857 -21.03 14.84 21.54
CA PHE A 857 -22.29 15.54 21.31
C PHE A 857 -23.49 14.81 21.94
N GLU A 858 -23.55 13.48 21.80
CA GLU A 858 -24.56 12.64 22.46
C GLU A 858 -24.54 12.84 23.98
N GLN A 859 -23.35 12.82 24.57
CA GLN A 859 -23.16 12.99 26.02
C GLN A 859 -23.53 14.40 26.50
N GLN A 860 -23.13 15.45 25.76
CA GLN A 860 -23.43 16.85 26.12
C GLN A 860 -24.92 17.18 26.00
N ASN A 861 -25.61 16.57 25.04
CA ASN A 861 -27.03 16.86 24.74
C ASN A 861 -27.98 15.78 25.27
N GLN A 862 -27.50 14.81 26.05
CA GLN A 862 -28.28 13.71 26.62
C GLN A 862 -29.08 12.92 25.56
N ARG A 863 -28.49 12.73 24.37
CA ARG A 863 -29.12 11.92 23.31
C ARG A 863 -28.87 10.42 23.55
N PRO A 864 -29.79 9.55 23.11
CA PRO A 864 -29.54 8.12 23.07
C PRO A 864 -28.38 7.82 22.13
N ARG A 865 -27.60 6.79 22.46
CA ARG A 865 -26.44 6.36 21.66
C ARG A 865 -26.93 5.82 20.32
N THR A 866 -26.64 6.51 19.23
CA THR A 866 -26.91 6.01 17.88
C THR A 866 -25.86 4.98 17.50
N PRO A 867 -26.23 3.82 16.96
CA PRO A 867 -25.24 2.83 16.57
C PRO A 867 -24.43 3.24 15.33
N ILE A 868 -23.11 2.99 15.37
CA ILE A 868 -22.17 3.38 14.30
C ILE A 868 -21.40 2.14 13.81
N ILE A 869 -21.49 1.83 12.51
CA ILE A 869 -20.76 0.73 11.86
C ILE A 869 -19.62 1.31 11.02
N ALA A 870 -18.40 0.85 11.30
CA ALA A 870 -17.20 1.23 10.58
C ALA A 870 -17.14 0.54 9.20
N LEU A 871 -16.92 1.29 8.13
CA LEU A 871 -16.59 0.73 6.81
C LEU A 871 -15.06 0.77 6.66
N THR A 872 -14.41 -0.37 6.42
CA THR A 872 -12.94 -0.43 6.30
C THR A 872 -12.48 -1.33 5.16
N ALA A 873 -11.39 -0.94 4.49
CA ALA A 873 -10.76 -1.71 3.42
C ALA A 873 -9.79 -2.81 3.92
N ASN A 874 -9.46 -2.82 5.22
CA ASN A 874 -8.48 -3.73 5.79
C ASN A 874 -9.05 -4.38 7.08
N VAL A 875 -8.92 -5.70 7.19
CA VAL A 875 -9.42 -6.49 8.34
C VAL A 875 -8.25 -6.87 9.24
N LEU A 876 -7.32 -5.94 9.48
CA LEU A 876 -6.29 -6.15 10.49
C LEU A 876 -6.93 -6.06 11.88
N MET A 877 -6.45 -6.86 12.83
CA MET A 877 -6.95 -6.83 14.21
C MET A 877 -6.82 -5.43 14.84
N GLU A 878 -5.81 -4.67 14.42
CA GLU A 878 -5.51 -3.31 14.89
C GLU A 878 -6.63 -2.32 14.53
N ASP A 879 -7.13 -2.33 13.28
CA ASP A 879 -8.20 -1.42 12.82
C ASP A 879 -9.52 -1.62 13.59
N LYS A 880 -9.83 -2.87 13.96
CA LYS A 880 -11.01 -3.18 14.79
C LYS A 880 -10.88 -2.64 16.21
N VAL A 881 -9.68 -2.72 16.79
CA VAL A 881 -9.39 -2.22 18.14
C VAL A 881 -9.50 -0.69 18.16
N GLU A 882 -8.96 -0.01 17.16
CA GLU A 882 -9.05 1.45 17.05
C GLU A 882 -10.49 1.94 16.86
N ALA A 883 -11.27 1.29 15.98
CA ALA A 883 -12.70 1.60 15.78
C ALA A 883 -13.52 1.43 17.07
N GLN A 884 -13.27 0.36 17.83
CA GLN A 884 -13.94 0.10 19.09
C GLN A 884 -13.54 1.11 20.18
N GLN A 885 -12.27 1.51 20.24
CA GLN A 885 -11.79 2.55 21.17
C GLN A 885 -12.37 3.93 20.86
N ALA A 886 -12.60 4.24 19.58
CA ALA A 886 -13.27 5.47 19.16
C ALA A 886 -14.77 5.49 19.48
N GLY A 887 -15.36 4.34 19.80
CA GLY A 887 -16.75 4.20 20.22
C GLY A 887 -17.71 3.75 19.11
N MET A 888 -17.19 3.11 18.04
CA MET A 888 -18.01 2.43 17.02
C MET A 888 -18.54 1.09 17.56
N ASP A 889 -19.69 0.65 17.04
CA ASP A 889 -20.45 -0.49 17.58
C ASP A 889 -20.39 -1.74 16.68
N GLY A 890 -19.96 -1.59 15.42
CA GLY A 890 -19.81 -2.67 14.45
C GLY A 890 -18.81 -2.36 13.33
N PHE A 891 -18.55 -3.35 12.46
CA PHE A 891 -17.64 -3.21 11.33
C PHE A 891 -18.14 -3.94 10.08
N ALA A 892 -17.90 -3.37 8.90
CA ALA A 892 -18.13 -3.99 7.60
C ALA A 892 -16.92 -3.76 6.68
N ASN A 893 -16.58 -4.78 5.89
CA ASN A 893 -15.46 -4.75 4.96
C ASN A 893 -15.82 -4.07 3.64
N LYS A 894 -14.82 -3.45 2.99
CA LYS A 894 -14.89 -2.98 1.61
C LYS A 894 -14.09 -3.93 0.69
N PRO A 895 -14.62 -4.38 -0.46
CA PRO A 895 -15.94 -4.09 -1.03
C PRO A 895 -17.08 -4.67 -0.18
N ILE A 896 -18.20 -3.93 -0.11
CA ILE A 896 -19.29 -4.23 0.82
C ILE A 896 -20.06 -5.47 0.36
N ASP A 897 -20.05 -6.50 1.20
CA ASP A 897 -20.96 -7.63 1.12
C ASP A 897 -22.30 -7.24 1.75
N VAL A 898 -23.35 -7.14 0.92
CA VAL A 898 -24.70 -6.74 1.34
C VAL A 898 -25.26 -7.66 2.43
N HIS A 899 -24.94 -8.95 2.39
CA HIS A 899 -25.41 -9.90 3.39
C HIS A 899 -24.71 -9.69 4.73
N ALA A 900 -23.39 -9.56 4.71
CA ALA A 900 -22.61 -9.29 5.92
C ALA A 900 -22.99 -7.93 6.55
N LEU A 901 -23.19 -6.89 5.73
CA LEU A 901 -23.60 -5.57 6.19
C LEU A 901 -25.00 -5.62 6.84
N THR A 902 -25.98 -6.27 6.20
CA THR A 902 -27.35 -6.35 6.74
C THR A 902 -27.41 -7.11 8.07
N MET A 903 -26.62 -8.19 8.20
CA MET A 903 -26.48 -8.93 9.46
C MET A 903 -25.87 -8.08 10.57
N GLU A 904 -24.83 -7.30 10.24
CA GLU A 904 -24.19 -6.42 11.21
C GLU A 904 -25.12 -5.26 11.61
N MET A 905 -25.90 -4.71 10.67
CA MET A 905 -26.96 -3.74 10.96
C MET A 905 -28.00 -4.29 11.92
N ALA A 906 -28.50 -5.50 11.70
CA ALA A 906 -29.47 -6.14 12.58
C ALA A 906 -28.91 -6.39 13.99
N ARG A 907 -27.66 -6.87 14.09
CA ARG A 907 -26.96 -7.09 15.36
C ARG A 907 -26.81 -5.80 16.16
N VAL A 908 -26.33 -4.76 15.51
CA VAL A 908 -26.00 -3.48 16.12
C VAL A 908 -27.27 -2.70 16.52
N LEU A 909 -28.37 -2.87 15.78
CA LEU A 909 -29.69 -2.34 16.13
C LEU A 909 -30.40 -3.16 17.23
N SER A 910 -29.78 -4.22 17.75
CA SER A 910 -30.35 -5.12 18.76
C SER A 910 -31.73 -5.68 18.36
N LEU A 911 -31.91 -5.96 17.06
CA LEU A 911 -33.10 -6.65 16.56
C LEU A 911 -32.93 -8.13 16.87
N ASP A 912 -33.85 -8.69 17.66
CA ASP A 912 -33.86 -10.13 17.96
C ASP A 912 -34.07 -10.90 16.66
N THR A 913 -33.01 -11.54 16.15
CA THR A 913 -33.08 -12.46 15.01
C THR A 913 -33.80 -13.77 15.37
N SER A 914 -34.37 -13.86 16.57
CA SER A 914 -34.93 -15.08 17.17
C SER A 914 -36.46 -15.07 17.31
N GLU A 915 -37.15 -13.96 17.00
CA GLU A 915 -38.63 -13.90 17.02
C GLU A 915 -39.21 -13.58 15.64
N LEU A 916 -39.09 -14.53 14.73
CA LEU A 916 -40.12 -14.77 13.72
C LEU A 916 -40.58 -16.21 13.91
N GLU A 917 -41.41 -16.42 14.94
CA GLU A 917 -42.20 -17.64 15.04
C GLU A 917 -42.98 -17.82 13.74
N ALA A 918 -42.79 -19.01 13.18
CA ALA A 918 -43.57 -19.57 12.09
C ALA A 918 -45.06 -19.27 12.30
N THR A 919 -45.60 -18.34 11.52
CA THR A 919 -47.04 -18.36 11.30
C THR A 919 -47.27 -19.50 10.32
N ASP A 920 -47.85 -20.58 10.84
CA ASP A 920 -48.32 -21.75 10.11
C ASP A 920 -49.20 -21.34 8.91
N ALA A 921 -48.56 -21.02 7.78
CA ALA A 921 -49.15 -21.25 6.48
C ALA A 921 -48.82 -22.70 6.15
N VAL A 922 -49.80 -23.56 6.45
CA VAL A 922 -49.85 -24.96 6.03
C VAL A 922 -49.25 -25.08 4.64
N ILE A 923 -48.00 -25.59 4.57
CA ILE A 923 -47.45 -26.12 3.33
C ILE A 923 -48.21 -27.42 3.11
N VAL A 924 -49.38 -27.28 2.47
CA VAL A 924 -49.84 -28.34 1.59
C VAL A 924 -48.73 -28.43 0.54
N GLU A 925 -47.96 -29.52 0.56
CA GLU A 925 -46.91 -29.80 -0.42
C GLU A 925 -47.40 -29.43 -1.83
N PRO A 926 -46.86 -28.38 -2.47
CA PRO A 926 -46.96 -28.31 -3.91
C PRO A 926 -45.92 -29.30 -4.43
N LYS A 927 -46.37 -30.23 -5.29
CA LYS A 927 -45.52 -31.17 -6.03
C LYS A 927 -44.14 -30.57 -6.34
N ALA A 928 -43.08 -31.32 -6.07
CA ALA A 928 -41.70 -30.94 -6.39
C ALA A 928 -41.62 -30.44 -7.84
N LYS A 929 -41.40 -29.14 -8.03
CA LYS A 929 -41.28 -28.54 -9.35
C LYS A 929 -40.01 -29.05 -10.03
N GLN A 930 -40.09 -29.36 -11.32
CA GLN A 930 -38.95 -29.83 -12.14
C GLN A 930 -37.89 -28.72 -12.33
N ILE A 931 -38.34 -27.47 -12.46
CA ILE A 931 -37.48 -26.30 -12.69
C ILE A 931 -37.18 -25.62 -11.35
N ASN A 932 -35.93 -25.72 -10.89
CA ASN A 932 -35.49 -24.95 -9.73
C ASN A 932 -35.05 -23.54 -10.16
N ILE A 933 -36.01 -22.62 -10.18
CA ILE A 933 -35.82 -21.24 -10.66
C ILE A 933 -34.73 -20.50 -9.86
N ASN A 934 -34.69 -20.64 -8.54
CA ASN A 934 -33.70 -19.96 -7.70
C ASN A 934 -32.27 -20.42 -8.02
N LYS A 935 -32.08 -21.73 -8.20
CA LYS A 935 -30.78 -22.30 -8.59
C LYS A 935 -30.44 -21.96 -10.04
N GLY A 936 -31.42 -21.99 -10.94
CA GLY A 936 -31.27 -21.58 -12.34
C GLY A 936 -30.82 -20.12 -12.48
N LEU A 937 -31.48 -19.19 -11.78
CA LEU A 937 -31.12 -17.76 -11.78
C LEU A 937 -29.75 -17.50 -11.13
N SER A 938 -29.35 -18.29 -10.13
CA SER A 938 -27.99 -18.19 -9.56
C SER A 938 -26.88 -18.60 -10.55
N LEU A 939 -27.21 -19.43 -11.54
CA LEU A 939 -26.27 -19.95 -12.54
C LEU A 939 -26.29 -19.13 -13.86
N TRP A 940 -27.46 -18.59 -14.23
CA TRP A 940 -27.69 -17.95 -15.52
C TRP A 940 -27.95 -16.44 -15.43
N MET A 941 -27.97 -15.89 -14.22
CA MET A 941 -28.11 -14.46 -13.84
C MET A 941 -29.40 -13.75 -14.27
N GLU A 942 -29.95 -14.03 -15.46
CA GLU A 942 -31.13 -13.36 -16.00
C GLU A 942 -32.22 -14.36 -16.43
N LEU A 943 -33.48 -14.07 -16.07
CA LEU A 943 -34.63 -14.94 -16.33
C LEU A 943 -34.93 -15.14 -17.84
N PRO A 944 -34.86 -14.12 -18.72
CA PRO A 944 -35.12 -14.31 -20.15
C PRO A 944 -34.09 -15.22 -20.83
N LEU A 945 -32.81 -15.08 -20.47
CA LEU A 945 -31.72 -15.90 -20.97
C LEU A 945 -31.86 -17.35 -20.50
N TYR A 946 -32.18 -17.54 -19.21
CA TYR A 946 -32.43 -18.86 -18.64
C TYR A 946 -33.62 -19.57 -19.31
N LEU A 947 -34.73 -18.87 -19.55
CA LEU A 947 -35.90 -19.43 -20.24
C LEU A 947 -35.60 -19.80 -21.70
N SER A 948 -34.77 -19.02 -22.41
CA SER A 948 -34.31 -19.34 -23.77
C SER A 948 -33.51 -20.65 -23.81
N GLU A 949 -32.64 -20.88 -22.83
CA GLU A 949 -31.80 -22.08 -22.77
C GLU A 949 -32.59 -23.31 -22.30
N LEU A 950 -33.55 -23.16 -21.39
CA LEU A 950 -34.51 -24.22 -21.06
C LEU A 950 -35.34 -24.64 -22.29
N ASN A 951 -35.74 -23.66 -23.11
CA ASN A 951 -36.48 -23.92 -24.35
C ASN A 951 -35.60 -24.62 -25.40
N THR A 952 -34.34 -24.19 -25.53
CA THR A 952 -33.36 -24.83 -26.42
C THR A 952 -33.08 -26.27 -26.00
N PHE A 953 -32.96 -26.53 -24.70
CA PHE A 953 -32.79 -27.88 -24.16
C PHE A 953 -34.01 -28.76 -24.44
N SER A 954 -35.23 -28.23 -24.27
CA SER A 954 -36.47 -28.95 -24.59
C SER A 954 -36.54 -29.34 -26.07
N GLU A 955 -36.25 -28.41 -26.99
CA GLU A 955 -36.30 -28.67 -28.44
C GLU A 955 -35.20 -29.63 -28.91
N GLN A 956 -33.97 -29.50 -28.38
CA GLN A 956 -32.85 -30.38 -28.74
C GLN A 956 -33.08 -31.84 -28.32
N HIS A 957 -33.82 -32.07 -27.22
CA HIS A 957 -33.99 -33.40 -26.63
C HIS A 957 -35.41 -33.97 -26.82
N LYS A 958 -36.18 -33.42 -27.75
CA LYS A 958 -37.57 -33.83 -28.04
C LYS A 958 -37.71 -35.30 -28.46
N GLN A 959 -36.69 -35.85 -29.11
CA GLN A 959 -36.62 -37.25 -29.57
C GLN A 959 -35.85 -38.19 -28.62
N LEU A 960 -35.40 -37.68 -27.47
CA LEU A 960 -34.53 -38.41 -26.55
C LEU A 960 -35.14 -39.74 -26.07
N ILE A 961 -36.43 -39.72 -25.73
CA ILE A 961 -37.14 -40.92 -25.24
C ILE A 961 -37.20 -42.00 -26.33
N GLU A 962 -37.44 -41.60 -27.59
CA GLU A 962 -37.50 -42.52 -28.73
C GLU A 962 -36.12 -43.13 -29.03
N GLN A 963 -35.06 -42.34 -28.91
CA GLN A 963 -33.68 -42.79 -29.02
C GLN A 963 -33.30 -43.77 -27.90
N LEU A 964 -33.64 -43.47 -26.64
CA LEU A 964 -33.36 -44.34 -25.50
C LEU A 964 -34.10 -45.68 -25.58
N ASN A 965 -35.37 -45.68 -25.98
CA ASN A 965 -36.13 -46.91 -26.21
C ASN A 965 -35.51 -47.75 -27.34
N THR A 966 -35.09 -47.12 -28.43
CA THR A 966 -34.43 -47.81 -29.55
C THR A 966 -33.09 -48.45 -29.14
N LEU A 967 -32.25 -47.70 -28.40
CA LEU A 967 -30.96 -48.19 -27.90
C LEU A 967 -31.13 -49.31 -26.86
N GLN A 968 -32.20 -49.25 -26.06
CA GLN A 968 -32.54 -50.28 -25.09
C GLN A 968 -32.99 -51.57 -25.77
N GLU A 969 -33.88 -51.50 -26.77
CA GLU A 969 -34.32 -52.66 -27.56
C GLU A 969 -33.13 -53.34 -28.28
N GLN A 970 -32.18 -52.54 -28.75
CA GLN A 970 -30.94 -53.01 -29.38
C GLN A 970 -29.85 -53.46 -28.38
N LYS A 971 -30.12 -53.33 -27.06
CA LYS A 971 -29.20 -53.68 -25.95
C LYS A 971 -27.84 -52.98 -26.02
N GLN A 972 -27.79 -51.77 -26.57
CA GLN A 972 -26.57 -50.96 -26.67
C GLN A 972 -26.33 -50.17 -25.38
N TYR A 973 -25.97 -50.89 -24.30
CA TYR A 973 -25.84 -50.28 -22.97
C TYR A 973 -24.73 -49.22 -22.86
N GLN A 974 -23.67 -49.32 -23.67
CA GLN A 974 -22.61 -48.30 -23.72
C GLN A 974 -23.12 -46.97 -24.30
N ASP A 975 -23.95 -47.02 -25.34
CA ASP A 975 -24.50 -45.83 -25.99
C ASP A 975 -25.57 -45.18 -25.09
N ILE A 976 -26.37 -45.99 -24.38
CA ILE A 976 -27.29 -45.50 -23.34
C ILE A 976 -26.51 -44.81 -22.22
N MET A 977 -25.40 -45.39 -21.77
CA MET A 977 -24.56 -44.81 -20.72
C MET A 977 -23.95 -43.47 -21.17
N ALA A 978 -23.42 -43.39 -22.40
CA ALA A 978 -22.86 -42.15 -22.94
C ALA A 978 -23.93 -41.06 -23.10
N LEU A 979 -25.12 -41.42 -23.58
CA LEU A 979 -26.24 -40.49 -23.75
C LEU A 979 -26.77 -40.00 -22.38
N ALA A 980 -26.93 -40.91 -21.42
CA ALA A 980 -27.35 -40.57 -20.07
C ALA A 980 -26.32 -39.68 -19.35
N HIS A 981 -25.02 -39.95 -19.53
CA HIS A 981 -23.94 -39.14 -18.96
C HIS A 981 -23.94 -37.71 -19.52
N SER A 982 -24.07 -37.57 -20.84
CA SER A 982 -24.15 -36.25 -21.51
C SER A 982 -25.34 -35.43 -21.00
N ILE A 983 -26.52 -36.06 -20.89
CA ILE A 983 -27.75 -35.36 -20.55
C ILE A 983 -27.89 -35.10 -19.05
N LYS A 984 -27.34 -35.98 -18.22
CA LYS A 984 -27.13 -35.71 -16.79
C LYS A 984 -26.35 -34.42 -16.58
N GLY A 985 -25.26 -34.22 -17.33
CA GLY A 985 -24.45 -33.00 -17.25
C GLY A 985 -25.23 -31.74 -17.64
N THR A 986 -25.96 -31.78 -18.76
CA THR A 986 -26.72 -30.62 -19.25
C THR A 986 -27.96 -30.30 -18.40
N SER A 987 -28.72 -31.31 -17.98
CA SER A 987 -29.90 -31.13 -17.10
C SER A 987 -29.52 -30.65 -15.70
N GLY A 988 -28.39 -31.11 -15.15
CA GLY A 988 -27.85 -30.59 -13.89
C GLY A 988 -27.49 -29.10 -13.97
N ASN A 989 -26.90 -28.67 -15.09
CA ASN A 989 -26.51 -27.28 -15.34
C ASN A 989 -27.69 -26.32 -15.56
N LEU A 990 -28.83 -26.85 -16.00
CA LEU A 990 -30.09 -26.10 -16.12
C LEU A 990 -30.95 -26.15 -14.85
N ALA A 991 -30.39 -26.67 -13.75
CA ALA A 991 -31.07 -26.84 -12.47
C ALA A 991 -32.33 -27.74 -12.54
N LEU A 992 -32.36 -28.67 -13.50
CA LEU A 992 -33.41 -29.69 -13.68
C LEU A 992 -33.07 -30.95 -12.87
N LEU A 993 -33.11 -30.82 -11.54
CA LEU A 993 -32.53 -31.80 -10.61
C LEU A 993 -33.16 -33.19 -10.71
N CYS A 994 -34.48 -33.27 -10.90
CA CYS A 994 -35.17 -34.55 -11.06
C CYS A 994 -34.74 -35.26 -12.35
N LEU A 995 -34.64 -34.54 -13.48
CA LEU A 995 -34.13 -35.08 -14.74
C LEU A 995 -32.66 -35.53 -14.62
N SER A 996 -31.81 -34.73 -13.99
CA SER A 996 -30.40 -35.05 -13.75
C SER A 996 -30.25 -36.32 -12.89
N ASN A 997 -31.05 -36.47 -11.84
CA ASN A 997 -31.03 -37.63 -10.97
C ASN A 997 -31.52 -38.90 -11.66
N THR A 998 -32.58 -38.80 -12.47
CA THR A 998 -33.08 -39.93 -13.26
C THR A 998 -32.07 -40.36 -14.32
N MET A 999 -31.36 -39.41 -14.94
CA MET A 999 -30.27 -39.72 -15.88
C MET A 999 -29.06 -40.36 -15.20
N ALA A 1000 -28.70 -39.94 -13.98
CA ALA A 1000 -27.66 -40.59 -13.19
C ALA A 1000 -28.03 -42.03 -12.82
N ALA A 1001 -29.29 -42.27 -12.45
CA ALA A 1001 -29.79 -43.62 -12.19
C ALA A 1001 -29.81 -44.47 -13.47
N LEU A 1002 -30.22 -43.92 -14.60
CA LEU A 1002 -30.21 -44.59 -15.90
C LEU A 1002 -28.78 -44.98 -16.33
N GLU A 1003 -27.81 -44.08 -16.15
CA GLU A 1003 -26.38 -44.32 -16.37
C GLU A 1003 -25.86 -45.50 -15.51
N GLN A 1004 -26.23 -45.52 -14.22
CA GLN A 1004 -25.82 -46.56 -13.29
C GLN A 1004 -26.44 -47.93 -13.61
N GLU A 1005 -27.72 -47.97 -13.99
CA GLU A 1005 -28.41 -49.22 -14.38
C GLU A 1005 -27.92 -49.73 -15.75
N ALA A 1006 -27.57 -48.83 -16.68
CA ALA A 1006 -26.91 -49.17 -17.94
C ALA A 1006 -25.52 -49.81 -17.70
N LYS A 1007 -24.76 -49.28 -16.73
CA LYS A 1007 -23.47 -49.86 -16.31
C LYS A 1007 -23.63 -51.26 -15.70
N GLN A 1008 -24.74 -51.51 -14.99
CA GLN A 1008 -25.06 -52.82 -14.41
C GLN A 1008 -25.78 -53.76 -15.40
N GLN A 1009 -26.06 -53.30 -16.63
CA GLN A 1009 -26.76 -54.03 -17.70
C GLN A 1009 -28.14 -54.56 -17.28
N ASN A 1010 -28.83 -53.85 -16.39
CA ASN A 1010 -30.09 -54.28 -15.80
C ASN A 1010 -31.29 -53.81 -16.63
N HIS A 1011 -31.66 -54.60 -17.63
CA HIS A 1011 -32.64 -54.22 -18.66
C HIS A 1011 -34.03 -53.81 -18.13
N SER A 1012 -34.54 -54.46 -17.07
CA SER A 1012 -35.85 -54.10 -16.49
C SER A 1012 -35.81 -52.82 -15.67
N ALA A 1013 -34.69 -52.54 -14.99
CA ALA A 1013 -34.50 -51.29 -14.25
C ALA A 1013 -34.28 -50.10 -15.19
N ILE A 1014 -33.61 -50.30 -16.33
CA ILE A 1014 -33.45 -49.28 -17.38
C ILE A 1014 -34.82 -48.84 -17.92
N GLN A 1015 -35.73 -49.78 -18.22
CA GLN A 1015 -37.10 -49.44 -18.64
C GLN A 1015 -37.82 -48.59 -17.59
N GLN A 1016 -37.70 -48.98 -16.32
CA GLN A 1016 -38.35 -48.27 -15.22
C GLN A 1016 -37.82 -46.84 -15.05
N GLN A 1017 -36.54 -46.59 -15.35
CA GLN A 1017 -35.97 -45.24 -15.33
C GLN A 1017 -36.38 -44.44 -16.56
N ILE A 1018 -36.52 -45.06 -17.74
CA ILE A 1018 -37.05 -44.39 -18.94
C ILE A 1018 -38.52 -43.99 -18.72
N ASP A 1019 -39.34 -44.83 -18.10
CA ASP A 1019 -40.73 -44.48 -17.78
C ASP A 1019 -40.83 -43.30 -16.79
N LYS A 1020 -39.92 -43.24 -15.80
CA LYS A 1020 -39.80 -42.08 -14.90
C LYS A 1020 -39.33 -40.83 -15.63
N LEU A 1021 -38.40 -41.00 -16.56
CA LEU A 1021 -37.87 -39.90 -17.36
C LEU A 1021 -38.96 -39.26 -18.24
N ILE A 1022 -39.86 -40.06 -18.82
CA ILE A 1022 -41.01 -39.56 -19.60
C ILE A 1022 -41.87 -38.62 -18.75
N ASN A 1023 -42.18 -39.01 -17.52
CA ASN A 1023 -43.01 -38.21 -16.62
C ASN A 1023 -42.31 -36.90 -16.24
N HIS A 1024 -41.02 -36.95 -15.89
CA HIS A 1024 -40.26 -35.75 -15.54
C HIS A 1024 -40.07 -34.79 -16.72
N PHE A 1025 -39.90 -35.32 -17.94
CA PHE A 1025 -39.79 -34.49 -19.14
C PHE A 1025 -41.12 -33.82 -19.52
N PHE A 1026 -42.24 -34.51 -19.28
CA PHE A 1026 -43.59 -33.95 -19.45
C PHE A 1026 -43.87 -32.84 -18.44
N GLU A 1027 -43.58 -33.07 -17.15
CA GLU A 1027 -43.72 -32.06 -16.09
C GLU A 1027 -42.83 -30.83 -16.35
N PHE A 1028 -41.59 -31.06 -16.81
CA PHE A 1028 -40.65 -30.00 -17.17
C PHE A 1028 -41.22 -29.09 -18.28
N ASN A 1029 -41.74 -29.66 -19.36
CA ASN A 1029 -42.29 -28.89 -20.46
C ASN A 1029 -43.55 -28.10 -20.05
N GLN A 1030 -44.38 -28.67 -19.17
CA GLN A 1030 -45.55 -27.98 -18.64
C GLN A 1030 -45.18 -26.78 -17.77
N GLU A 1031 -44.16 -26.93 -16.91
CA GLU A 1031 -43.67 -25.84 -16.06
C GLU A 1031 -42.99 -24.74 -16.89
N LEU A 1032 -42.18 -25.12 -17.88
CA LEU A 1032 -41.54 -24.19 -18.80
C LEU A 1032 -42.57 -23.32 -19.53
N GLN A 1033 -43.66 -23.95 -20.00
CA GLN A 1033 -44.74 -23.24 -20.68
C GLN A 1033 -45.49 -22.29 -19.72
N SER A 1034 -45.73 -22.69 -18.47
CA SER A 1034 -46.34 -21.78 -17.48
C SER A 1034 -45.47 -20.58 -17.12
N LEU A 1035 -44.15 -20.74 -17.11
CA LEU A 1035 -43.20 -19.66 -16.81
C LEU A 1035 -43.10 -18.68 -17.98
N GLN A 1036 -43.21 -19.18 -19.21
CA GLN A 1036 -43.32 -18.34 -20.41
C GLN A 1036 -44.62 -17.53 -20.39
N ASP A 1037 -45.74 -18.16 -20.05
CA ASP A 1037 -47.05 -17.48 -19.96
C ASP A 1037 -47.08 -16.44 -18.82
N GLU A 1038 -46.48 -16.72 -17.66
CA GLU A 1038 -46.35 -15.74 -16.55
C GLU A 1038 -45.48 -14.53 -16.91
N GLN A 1039 -44.39 -14.75 -17.65
CA GLN A 1039 -43.54 -13.65 -18.11
C GLN A 1039 -44.29 -12.78 -19.14
N GLN A 1040 -45.05 -13.41 -20.04
CA GLN A 1040 -45.83 -12.74 -21.06
C GLN A 1040 -47.01 -11.96 -20.45
N GLY A 1041 -47.65 -12.48 -19.40
CA GLY A 1041 -48.70 -11.78 -18.64
C GLY A 1041 -48.20 -10.57 -17.83
N LYS A 1042 -46.97 -10.61 -17.29
CA LYS A 1042 -46.34 -9.45 -16.62
C LYS A 1042 -45.95 -8.32 -17.58
N LEU A 1043 -45.65 -8.66 -18.84
CA LEU A 1043 -45.44 -7.70 -19.92
C LEU A 1043 -46.76 -7.05 -20.36
N GLU A 1044 -47.89 -7.76 -20.28
CA GLU A 1044 -49.22 -7.23 -20.63
C GLU A 1044 -49.85 -6.37 -19.51
N GLU A 1045 -49.58 -6.62 -18.23
CA GLU A 1045 -50.06 -5.79 -17.10
C GLU A 1045 -49.34 -4.43 -16.94
N GLN A 1046 -48.16 -4.26 -17.54
CA GLN A 1046 -47.47 -2.95 -17.60
C GLN A 1046 -47.99 -2.05 -18.75
N THR A 1047 -48.89 -2.55 -19.58
CA THR A 1047 -49.58 -1.77 -20.63
C THR A 1047 -51.06 -1.60 -20.31
N ASN A 1048 -51.40 -0.65 -19.41
CA ASN A 1048 -52.74 -0.08 -19.37
C ASN A 1048 -52.78 1.19 -20.25
N PRO A 1049 -53.84 1.41 -21.06
CA PRO A 1049 -53.79 2.28 -22.23
C PRO A 1049 -54.17 3.72 -21.89
N GLN A 1050 -53.16 4.58 -21.77
CA GLN A 1050 -53.32 6.03 -21.93
C GLN A 1050 -52.13 6.56 -22.72
N ASP A 1051 -52.17 6.34 -24.03
CA ASP A 1051 -51.89 7.35 -25.06
C ASP A 1051 -51.89 6.65 -26.42
N SER A 1052 -53.09 6.52 -26.96
CA SER A 1052 -53.33 6.20 -28.37
C SER A 1052 -53.06 7.46 -29.19
N ASP A 1053 -51.93 7.52 -29.90
CA ASP A 1053 -51.77 8.31 -31.14
C ASP A 1053 -50.48 7.88 -31.87
N ALA A 1054 -50.47 6.70 -32.48
CA ALA A 1054 -49.51 6.35 -33.54
C ALA A 1054 -50.03 5.14 -34.36
N ALA A 1055 -51.13 5.34 -35.08
CA ALA A 1055 -51.51 4.45 -36.17
C ALA A 1055 -50.90 4.95 -37.49
N ASN A 1056 -50.29 4.01 -38.23
CA ASN A 1056 -49.79 4.10 -39.61
C ASN A 1056 -48.44 4.81 -39.85
N GLU A 1057 -47.34 4.18 -39.45
CA GLU A 1057 -46.08 4.30 -40.20
C GLU A 1057 -45.92 3.12 -41.17
N PRO A 1058 -45.48 3.34 -42.41
CA PRO A 1058 -45.23 2.26 -43.35
C PRO A 1058 -44.09 1.34 -42.84
N LEU A 1059 -44.35 0.04 -42.77
CA LEU A 1059 -43.40 -0.99 -42.29
C LEU A 1059 -42.12 -1.09 -43.15
N LEU A 1060 -42.18 -0.70 -44.43
CA LEU A 1060 -41.04 -0.81 -45.35
C LEU A 1060 -39.88 0.13 -44.95
N PRO A 1061 -40.11 1.44 -44.69
CA PRO A 1061 -39.06 2.31 -44.15
C PRO A 1061 -38.59 1.91 -42.75
N LEU A 1062 -39.43 1.27 -41.92
CA LEU A 1062 -39.00 0.69 -40.64
C LEU A 1062 -37.97 -0.42 -40.88
N VAL A 1063 -38.26 -1.39 -41.77
CA VAL A 1063 -37.31 -2.46 -42.14
C VAL A 1063 -36.05 -1.89 -42.81
N GLU A 1064 -36.17 -0.85 -43.64
CA GLU A 1064 -35.01 -0.21 -44.26
C GLU A 1064 -34.11 0.54 -43.27
N ASN A 1065 -34.71 1.15 -42.25
CA ASN A 1065 -33.98 1.76 -41.14
C ASN A 1065 -33.31 0.70 -40.28
N LEU A 1066 -33.99 -0.41 -39.97
CA LEU A 1066 -33.40 -1.53 -39.24
C LEU A 1066 -32.25 -2.18 -40.03
N ILE A 1067 -32.38 -2.33 -41.35
CA ILE A 1067 -31.28 -2.79 -42.21
C ILE A 1067 -30.11 -1.81 -42.17
N LYS A 1068 -30.36 -0.50 -42.22
CA LYS A 1068 -29.29 0.50 -42.10
C LYS A 1068 -28.63 0.47 -40.73
N GLY A 1069 -29.42 0.37 -39.66
CA GLY A 1069 -28.94 0.28 -38.28
C GLY A 1069 -28.06 -0.95 -38.09
N VAL A 1070 -28.55 -2.14 -38.46
CA VAL A 1070 -27.79 -3.39 -38.40
C VAL A 1070 -26.51 -3.33 -39.25
N ASN A 1071 -26.50 -2.60 -40.38
CA ASN A 1071 -25.30 -2.46 -41.23
C ASN A 1071 -24.25 -1.52 -40.63
N LEU A 1072 -24.71 -0.59 -39.77
CA LEU A 1072 -23.88 0.32 -38.99
C LEU A 1072 -23.57 -0.25 -37.58
N GLY A 1073 -24.08 -1.44 -37.26
CA GLY A 1073 -23.94 -2.07 -35.93
C GLY A 1073 -24.79 -1.41 -34.84
N GLU A 1074 -25.77 -0.60 -35.21
CA GLU A 1074 -26.75 0.02 -34.31
C GLU A 1074 -27.90 -0.93 -34.03
N ILE A 1075 -28.26 -1.07 -32.75
CA ILE A 1075 -29.37 -1.88 -32.27
C ILE A 1075 -30.55 -0.94 -32.03
N ASP A 1076 -31.58 -1.05 -32.86
CA ASP A 1076 -32.84 -0.31 -32.71
C ASP A 1076 -33.89 -1.28 -32.15
N ASP A 1077 -33.81 -1.53 -30.84
CA ASP A 1077 -34.67 -2.46 -30.12
C ASP A 1077 -36.15 -2.06 -30.22
N ASP A 1078 -36.44 -0.76 -30.16
CA ASP A 1078 -37.79 -0.20 -30.27
C ASP A 1078 -38.36 -0.42 -31.69
N GLY A 1079 -37.52 -0.29 -32.73
CA GLY A 1079 -37.86 -0.61 -34.11
C GLY A 1079 -38.05 -2.12 -34.36
N LEU A 1080 -37.21 -2.98 -33.76
CA LEU A 1080 -37.30 -4.44 -33.83
C LEU A 1080 -38.54 -4.98 -33.10
N GLU A 1081 -38.88 -4.40 -31.96
CA GLU A 1081 -40.10 -4.72 -31.21
C GLU A 1081 -41.34 -4.29 -32.01
N LYS A 1082 -41.34 -3.08 -32.59
CA LYS A 1082 -42.38 -2.63 -33.54
C LYS A 1082 -42.50 -3.57 -34.75
N LEU A 1083 -41.38 -4.05 -35.30
CA LEU A 1083 -41.35 -5.02 -36.39
C LEU A 1083 -42.00 -6.35 -35.96
N LEU A 1084 -41.66 -6.88 -34.79
CA LEU A 1084 -42.24 -8.12 -34.25
C LEU A 1084 -43.76 -8.04 -34.04
N HIS A 1085 -44.26 -6.86 -33.67
CA HIS A 1085 -45.68 -6.62 -33.46
C HIS A 1085 -46.48 -6.38 -34.74
N GLN A 1086 -45.87 -5.77 -35.76
CA GLN A 1086 -46.60 -5.30 -36.95
C GLN A 1086 -46.40 -6.20 -38.20
N VAL A 1087 -45.45 -7.14 -38.20
CA VAL A 1087 -45.15 -8.00 -39.36
C VAL A 1087 -46.16 -9.16 -39.54
N PRO A 1088 -46.58 -9.49 -40.79
CA PRO A 1088 -47.47 -10.62 -41.08
C PRO A 1088 -46.92 -11.98 -40.61
N LYS A 1089 -47.81 -12.93 -40.28
CA LYS A 1089 -47.45 -14.28 -39.79
C LYS A 1089 -46.42 -15.02 -40.66
N SER A 1090 -46.40 -14.81 -41.98
CA SER A 1090 -45.46 -15.44 -42.91
C SER A 1090 -44.02 -14.97 -42.74
N MET A 1091 -43.80 -13.78 -42.18
CA MET A 1091 -42.49 -13.14 -42.00
C MET A 1091 -42.06 -13.07 -40.53
N LYS A 1092 -42.93 -13.47 -39.60
CA LYS A 1092 -42.70 -13.41 -38.15
C LYS A 1092 -41.48 -14.24 -37.71
N ASN A 1093 -41.20 -15.36 -38.37
CA ASN A 1093 -40.01 -16.16 -38.07
C ASN A 1093 -38.71 -15.42 -38.43
N HIS A 1094 -38.68 -14.73 -39.57
CA HIS A 1094 -37.52 -13.93 -39.96
C HIS A 1094 -37.38 -12.69 -39.07
N ALA A 1095 -38.49 -12.12 -38.57
CA ALA A 1095 -38.44 -11.03 -37.60
C ALA A 1095 -37.92 -11.50 -36.23
N LEU A 1096 -38.31 -12.69 -35.78
CA LEU A 1096 -37.79 -13.32 -34.56
C LEU A 1096 -36.32 -13.72 -34.70
N GLU A 1097 -35.93 -14.20 -35.86
CA GLU A 1097 -34.55 -14.58 -36.18
C GLU A 1097 -33.65 -13.35 -36.32
N ALA A 1098 -34.16 -12.26 -36.91
CA ALA A 1098 -33.51 -10.95 -36.88
C ALA A 1098 -33.35 -10.44 -35.44
N ASN A 1099 -34.41 -10.47 -34.61
CA ASN A 1099 -34.34 -10.04 -33.22
C ASN A 1099 -33.36 -10.89 -32.39
N LYS A 1100 -33.38 -12.21 -32.59
CA LYS A 1100 -32.47 -13.15 -31.94
C LYS A 1100 -31.02 -12.96 -32.40
N ALA A 1101 -30.80 -12.69 -33.68
CA ALA A 1101 -29.47 -12.45 -34.23
C ALA A 1101 -28.91 -11.11 -33.75
N VAL A 1102 -29.74 -10.07 -33.65
CA VAL A 1102 -29.36 -8.78 -33.06
C VAL A 1102 -29.05 -8.91 -31.57
N ALA A 1103 -29.89 -9.62 -30.80
CA ALA A 1103 -29.66 -9.88 -29.38
C ALA A 1103 -28.37 -10.70 -29.09
N ASN A 1104 -27.95 -11.53 -30.04
CA ASN A 1104 -26.71 -12.31 -29.97
C ASN A 1104 -25.51 -11.63 -30.65
N PHE A 1105 -25.66 -10.37 -31.09
CA PHE A 1105 -24.62 -9.59 -31.80
C PHE A 1105 -24.14 -10.24 -33.11
N ASP A 1106 -24.96 -11.10 -33.73
CA ASP A 1106 -24.73 -11.70 -35.06
C ASP A 1106 -25.40 -10.85 -36.14
N PHE A 1107 -24.79 -9.70 -36.43
CA PHE A 1107 -25.31 -8.72 -37.39
C PHE A 1107 -25.37 -9.25 -38.82
N HIS A 1108 -24.58 -10.26 -39.17
CA HIS A 1108 -24.63 -10.89 -40.48
C HIS A 1108 -25.95 -11.65 -40.66
N THR A 1109 -26.30 -12.51 -39.70
CA THR A 1109 -27.56 -13.28 -39.72
C THR A 1109 -28.78 -12.37 -39.55
N ALA A 1110 -28.67 -11.29 -38.77
CA ALA A 1110 -29.69 -10.27 -38.64
C ALA A 1110 -29.94 -9.54 -39.98
N MET A 1111 -28.87 -9.20 -40.69
CA MET A 1111 -28.93 -8.55 -42.00
C MET A 1111 -29.63 -9.43 -43.03
N GLU A 1112 -29.28 -10.71 -43.10
CA GLU A 1112 -29.90 -11.67 -44.01
C GLU A 1112 -31.41 -11.79 -43.74
N SER A 1113 -31.78 -11.89 -42.46
CA SER A 1113 -33.18 -12.04 -42.03
C SER A 1113 -34.01 -10.78 -42.32
N LEU A 1114 -33.49 -9.58 -42.02
CA LEU A 1114 -34.16 -8.31 -42.32
C LEU A 1114 -34.25 -8.05 -43.83
N THR A 1115 -33.22 -8.42 -44.60
CA THR A 1115 -33.22 -8.29 -46.07
C THR A 1115 -34.22 -9.27 -46.70
N ALA A 1116 -34.39 -10.47 -46.12
CA ALA A 1116 -35.43 -11.41 -46.54
C ALA A 1116 -36.83 -10.84 -46.26
N ILE A 1117 -37.07 -10.23 -45.10
CA ILE A 1117 -38.35 -9.53 -44.80
C ILE A 1117 -38.59 -8.41 -45.82
N LYS A 1118 -37.59 -7.56 -46.08
CA LYS A 1118 -37.68 -6.49 -47.08
C LYS A 1118 -38.06 -7.02 -48.47
N LYS A 1119 -37.44 -8.11 -48.89
CA LYS A 1119 -37.73 -8.75 -50.18
C LYS A 1119 -39.16 -9.30 -50.23
N MET A 1120 -39.59 -10.02 -49.20
CA MET A 1120 -40.93 -10.57 -49.11
C MET A 1120 -42.00 -9.47 -49.04
N MET A 1121 -41.70 -8.31 -48.43
CA MET A 1121 -42.58 -7.13 -48.43
C MET A 1121 -42.67 -6.47 -49.81
N SER A 1122 -41.55 -6.36 -50.54
CA SER A 1122 -41.55 -5.80 -51.90
C SER A 1122 -42.29 -6.68 -52.92
N GLU A 1123 -42.37 -7.99 -52.68
CA GLU A 1123 -43.13 -8.95 -53.52
C GLU A 1123 -44.64 -8.95 -53.21
N LEU A 1124 -45.07 -8.36 -52.08
CA LEU A 1124 -46.47 -8.20 -51.68
C LEU A 1124 -47.10 -6.88 -52.18
N GLU A 1125 -46.29 -5.90 -52.57
CA GLU A 1125 -46.72 -4.62 -53.13
C GLU A 1125 -46.82 -4.61 -54.67
N THR A 1126 -46.38 -5.69 -55.35
CA THR A 1126 -46.57 -5.96 -56.79
C THR A 1126 -47.66 -6.99 -57.03
#